data_AF-A0A419S2W5-F1
#
_entry.id   AF-A0A419S2W5-F1
#
_cell.length_a   1.000
_cell.length_b   1.000
_cell.length_c   1.000
_cell.angle_alpha   90.00
_cell.angle_beta   90.00
_cell.angle_gamma   90.00
#
_symmetry.space_group_name_H-M   'P 1'
#
loop_
_entity.id
_entity.type
_entity.pdbx_description
1 polymer ?
#
loop_
_entity_poly.entity_id
_entity_poly.type
_entity_poly.pdbx_seq_one_letter_code
_entity_poly.pdbx_strand_id
1 'polypeptide(L)'
;MKNFYKLTLGVSITMLMASCVKHEVLDFHVDKPVSFENQEQIDAYQPLKTYLSKQANPDFKFGAAVSLSDYVNKGVMYRLVNSNFEEIVLGYEMKHGAVVKDDGKIDLDNVKELLKTASDAGISVYGHTLCWHANQNAKYLNGLIAPIIIPGTAQPTWDVVTKADFETDNNSNYESNSNAQLSFTAVGGGANGQGRALKITNDAVRTNDWDAQFFIKFSPVVKVGEQYEFSMDVKADAPANFGTQAHTVPYSYKFYDFFGSISATTSWTKYTKVITVTSDMAECGAIAFNLGKNATTYYFDNVTLKKYNEKGSGNGGYAYFFTNPTATDFYKAQVAYGLTPVLENNKEYTLKFVAKGSVEGNIRAEIQSTSDYSSNGFGTIALTKGWKEYEFKTTASKADRNALVISFGDYVGTVTIDNVKLMASDGNVNLIANSDFENNADGWGGWGNNSTRGRTAQGEGYGGAQDQIIEKTPAEKKTIITEALTKFISSMVDTCKSYVKAWDVVNEPMDDGSPYNLKTGVGKTNMSSDEFYWQDYLGKDYAVEAFKLARQHGNTGDLLFINDYNLEYSMDKCKGLIDYVKYIESKGAKVDGIGTQMHISTTSDKQKIAEMFTLLAATGKKIKVSELDMGIGDKKKTAQATAEDYQAQADMYKYVIDKYFEIIPANQRYGITIWSPTDSPDNSSWRAGEPIGLWTLGNYTRKPAYVGVAEALKGK
;
A
#
# COMPACT_ATOMS: atom_id res chain seq x y z
N MET A 1 -75.27 -65.95 -47.46
CA MET A 1 -74.25 -66.06 -46.40
C MET A 1 -72.95 -66.54 -47.07
N LYS A 2 -72.19 -65.73 -47.83
CA LYS A 2 -71.25 -64.66 -47.43
C LYS A 2 -70.35 -65.06 -46.24
N ASN A 3 -69.06 -65.24 -46.53
CA ASN A 3 -67.89 -65.29 -45.63
C ASN A 3 -67.25 -66.65 -45.28
N PHE A 4 -67.01 -67.54 -46.26
CA PHE A 4 -66.16 -68.74 -46.05
C PHE A 4 -64.83 -68.77 -46.85
N TYR A 5 -64.52 -67.76 -47.66
CA TYR A 5 -63.30 -67.75 -48.51
C TYR A 5 -62.18 -66.82 -48.03
N LYS A 6 -62.33 -66.13 -46.89
CA LYS A 6 -61.30 -65.23 -46.34
C LYS A 6 -60.50 -65.82 -45.17
N LEU A 7 -60.82 -67.03 -44.70
CA LEU A 7 -60.13 -67.65 -43.56
C LEU A 7 -59.12 -68.74 -43.94
N THR A 8 -59.15 -69.26 -45.17
CA THR A 8 -58.27 -70.35 -45.62
C THR A 8 -57.01 -69.88 -46.37
N LEU A 9 -56.90 -68.60 -46.72
CA LEU A 9 -55.66 -68.03 -47.28
C LEU A 9 -54.75 -67.40 -46.21
N GLY A 10 -55.31 -67.11 -45.02
CA GLY A 10 -54.56 -66.52 -43.89
C GLY A 10 -53.79 -67.54 -43.05
N VAL A 11 -54.22 -68.81 -43.04
CA VAL A 11 -53.60 -69.86 -42.19
C VAL A 11 -52.47 -70.59 -42.91
N SER A 12 -52.42 -70.57 -44.24
CA SER A 12 -51.37 -71.23 -45.03
C SER A 12 -50.11 -70.38 -45.24
N ILE A 13 -50.14 -69.08 -44.92
CA ILE A 13 -48.98 -68.18 -45.02
C ILE A 13 -48.26 -68.01 -43.67
N THR A 14 -48.90 -68.32 -42.55
CA THR A 14 -48.26 -68.23 -41.21
C THR A 14 -47.42 -69.47 -40.86
N MET A 15 -47.53 -70.57 -41.62
CA MET A 15 -46.74 -71.79 -41.41
C MET A 15 -45.42 -71.86 -42.23
N LEU A 16 -45.02 -70.79 -42.92
CA LEU A 16 -43.74 -70.72 -43.66
C LEU A 16 -42.71 -69.75 -43.06
N MET A 17 -42.99 -69.17 -41.89
CA MET A 17 -42.07 -68.24 -41.19
C MET A 17 -41.68 -68.74 -39.79
N ALA A 18 -41.75 -70.04 -39.55
CA ALA A 18 -41.05 -70.67 -38.43
C ALA A 18 -39.69 -71.16 -38.94
N SER A 19 -38.76 -70.23 -39.17
CA SER A 19 -37.35 -70.64 -39.15
C SER A 19 -37.07 -71.07 -37.71
N CYS A 20 -36.69 -72.34 -37.54
CA CYS A 20 -36.01 -72.77 -36.33
C CYS A 20 -34.63 -72.08 -36.31
N VAL A 21 -34.59 -70.79 -36.00
CA VAL A 21 -33.37 -70.21 -35.47
C VAL A 21 -33.31 -70.73 -34.05
N LYS A 22 -32.48 -71.76 -33.85
CA LYS A 22 -31.96 -72.15 -32.55
C LYS A 22 -31.55 -70.86 -31.84
N HIS A 23 -32.28 -70.44 -30.81
CA HIS A 23 -31.86 -69.32 -29.98
C HIS A 23 -30.70 -69.82 -29.12
N GLU A 24 -29.54 -69.97 -29.74
CA GLU A 24 -28.28 -69.96 -29.02
C GLU A 24 -28.10 -68.50 -28.60
N VAL A 25 -28.48 -68.19 -27.36
CA VAL A 25 -27.94 -67.01 -26.69
C VAL A 25 -26.44 -67.20 -26.77
N LEU A 26 -25.77 -66.43 -27.62
CA LEU A 26 -24.32 -66.31 -27.56
C LEU A 26 -24.04 -65.87 -26.12
N ASP A 27 -23.47 -66.77 -25.33
CA ASP A 27 -23.05 -66.49 -23.96
C ASP A 27 -21.91 -65.49 -24.07
N PHE A 28 -22.26 -64.21 -24.18
CA PHE A 28 -21.31 -63.10 -24.21
C PHE A 28 -20.78 -62.94 -22.78
N HIS A 29 -19.81 -63.79 -22.45
CA HIS A 29 -19.01 -63.65 -21.25
C HIS A 29 -18.08 -62.46 -21.48
N VAL A 30 -18.50 -61.28 -21.01
CA VAL A 30 -17.61 -60.14 -20.92
C VAL A 30 -16.91 -60.25 -19.58
N ASP A 31 -15.63 -60.63 -19.60
CA ASP A 31 -14.80 -60.64 -18.40
C ASP A 31 -14.86 -59.24 -17.76
N LYS A 32 -14.99 -59.22 -16.43
CA LYS A 32 -15.00 -57.97 -15.67
C LYS A 32 -13.70 -57.21 -16.00
N PRO A 33 -13.75 -55.95 -16.42
CA PRO A 33 -12.53 -55.25 -16.76
C PRO A 33 -11.63 -55.12 -15.52
N VAL A 34 -10.33 -55.35 -15.70
CA VAL A 34 -9.32 -55.31 -14.62
C VAL A 34 -9.36 -54.01 -13.82
N SER A 35 -9.75 -52.89 -14.44
CA SER A 35 -9.94 -51.60 -13.76
C SER A 35 -11.05 -51.63 -12.70
N PHE A 36 -12.16 -52.34 -12.95
CA PHE A 36 -13.24 -52.52 -11.97
C PHE A 36 -12.82 -53.45 -10.85
N GLU A 37 -12.14 -54.56 -11.16
CA GLU A 37 -11.61 -55.48 -10.13
C GLU A 37 -10.62 -54.77 -9.21
N ASN A 38 -9.69 -53.99 -9.77
CA ASN A 38 -8.74 -53.21 -8.99
C ASN A 38 -9.43 -52.17 -8.10
N GLN A 39 -10.45 -51.48 -8.61
CA GLN A 39 -11.19 -50.50 -7.82
C GLN A 39 -12.00 -51.16 -6.69
N GLU A 40 -12.64 -52.31 -6.94
CA GLU A 40 -13.35 -53.07 -5.90
C GLU A 40 -12.42 -53.51 -4.77
N GLN A 41 -11.17 -53.87 -5.08
CA GLN A 41 -10.16 -54.18 -4.06
C GLN A 41 -9.80 -52.96 -3.21
N ILE A 42 -9.68 -51.77 -3.82
CA ILE A 42 -9.43 -50.52 -3.09
C ILE A 42 -10.64 -50.15 -2.22
N ASP A 43 -11.85 -50.31 -2.75
CA ASP A 43 -13.10 -49.97 -2.06
C ASP A 43 -13.42 -50.95 -0.91
N ALA A 44 -12.85 -52.16 -0.94
CA ALA A 44 -12.97 -53.13 0.16
C ALA A 44 -12.24 -52.71 1.46
N TYR A 45 -11.31 -51.74 1.40
CA TYR A 45 -10.63 -51.25 2.60
C TYR A 45 -11.63 -50.59 3.57
N GLN A 46 -11.38 -50.73 4.86
CA GLN A 46 -12.20 -50.12 5.91
C GLN A 46 -11.89 -48.61 6.02
N PRO A 47 -12.70 -47.83 6.76
CA PRO A 47 -12.37 -46.43 7.02
C PRO A 47 -11.00 -46.26 7.68
N LEU A 48 -10.18 -45.28 7.27
CA LEU A 48 -8.76 -45.20 7.65
C LEU A 48 -8.48 -45.29 9.15
N LYS A 49 -9.26 -44.57 9.98
CA LYS A 49 -9.11 -44.60 11.44
C LYS A 49 -9.27 -45.99 12.07
N THR A 50 -9.90 -46.96 11.40
CA THR A 50 -10.05 -48.31 11.96
C THR A 50 -8.77 -49.14 11.92
N TYR A 51 -7.77 -48.72 11.13
CA TYR A 51 -6.48 -49.41 11.04
C TYR A 51 -5.53 -49.03 12.19
N LEU A 52 -5.80 -47.93 12.89
CA LEU A 52 -5.02 -47.44 14.03
C LEU A 52 -5.39 -48.17 15.33
N SER A 53 -4.38 -48.63 16.07
CA SER A 53 -4.55 -49.21 17.40
C SER A 53 -4.51 -48.12 18.46
N LYS A 54 -5.67 -47.81 19.06
CA LYS A 54 -5.74 -46.90 20.21
C LYS A 54 -5.09 -47.42 21.49
N GLN A 55 -4.88 -48.73 21.57
CA GLN A 55 -4.09 -49.30 22.65
C GLN A 55 -2.60 -48.97 22.49
N ALA A 56 -2.08 -48.98 21.26
CA ALA A 56 -0.68 -48.73 20.98
C ALA A 56 -0.35 -47.23 20.88
N ASN A 57 -1.25 -46.42 20.31
CA ASN A 57 -1.10 -44.95 20.24
C ASN A 57 -2.39 -44.23 20.72
N PRO A 58 -2.61 -44.15 22.04
CA PRO A 58 -3.83 -43.53 22.59
C PRO A 58 -3.94 -42.04 22.26
N ASP A 59 -2.81 -41.33 22.20
CA ASP A 59 -2.78 -39.87 22.00
C ASP A 59 -2.64 -39.46 20.52
N PHE A 60 -2.35 -40.40 19.61
CA PHE A 60 -2.15 -40.09 18.20
C PHE A 60 -3.46 -39.67 17.54
N LYS A 61 -3.42 -38.57 16.79
CA LYS A 61 -4.54 -38.02 16.02
C LYS A 61 -4.29 -38.18 14.53
N PHE A 62 -5.16 -38.93 13.86
CA PHE A 62 -5.20 -38.94 12.40
C PHE A 62 -6.24 -37.95 11.91
N GLY A 63 -5.80 -36.89 11.24
CA GLY A 63 -6.62 -35.75 10.91
C GLY A 63 -6.77 -35.48 9.41
N ALA A 64 -7.69 -34.59 9.08
CA ALA A 64 -7.88 -34.06 7.74
C ALA A 64 -8.12 -32.55 7.77
N ALA A 65 -7.61 -31.84 6.76
CA ALA A 65 -8.03 -30.46 6.54
C ALA A 65 -9.32 -30.41 5.74
N VAL A 66 -10.15 -29.41 6.03
CA VAL A 66 -11.46 -29.22 5.40
C VAL A 66 -11.80 -27.73 5.35
N SER A 67 -12.60 -27.30 4.37
CA SER A 67 -13.18 -25.95 4.38
C SER A 67 -14.33 -25.86 5.38
N LEU A 68 -14.63 -24.65 5.88
CA LEU A 68 -15.80 -24.46 6.75
C LEU A 68 -17.08 -24.94 6.07
N SER A 69 -17.30 -24.56 4.81
CA SER A 69 -18.52 -24.89 4.06
C SER A 69 -18.68 -26.39 3.86
N ASP A 70 -17.61 -27.12 3.54
CA ASP A 70 -17.68 -28.56 3.33
C ASP A 70 -18.05 -29.33 4.59
N TYR A 71 -17.62 -28.81 5.75
CA TYR A 71 -17.88 -29.44 7.03
C TYR A 71 -19.25 -29.05 7.61
N VAL A 72 -19.57 -27.76 7.68
CA VAL A 72 -20.82 -27.25 8.30
C VAL A 72 -22.07 -27.64 7.50
N ASN A 73 -21.98 -27.74 6.17
CA ASN A 73 -23.11 -28.16 5.34
C ASN A 73 -23.47 -29.64 5.48
N LYS A 74 -22.70 -30.43 6.24
CA LYS A 74 -22.95 -31.85 6.52
C LYS A 74 -23.12 -32.72 5.26
N GLY A 75 -22.41 -32.33 4.18
CA GLY A 75 -22.44 -32.99 2.88
C GLY A 75 -21.59 -34.27 2.81
N VAL A 76 -21.18 -34.66 1.59
CA VAL A 76 -20.35 -35.85 1.37
C VAL A 76 -19.02 -35.73 2.09
N MET A 77 -18.35 -34.57 1.98
CA MET A 77 -17.06 -34.33 2.63
C MET A 77 -17.14 -34.46 4.16
N TYR A 78 -18.15 -33.87 4.81
CA TYR A 78 -18.39 -34.06 6.24
C TYR A 78 -18.49 -35.54 6.63
N ARG A 79 -19.26 -36.34 5.88
CA ARG A 79 -19.39 -37.78 6.17
C ARG A 79 -18.07 -38.53 5.96
N LEU A 80 -17.37 -38.22 4.87
CA LEU A 80 -16.08 -38.82 4.53
C LEU A 80 -15.05 -38.54 5.63
N VAL A 81 -14.94 -37.28 6.06
CA VAL A 81 -14.00 -36.86 7.08
C VAL A 81 -14.31 -37.54 8.41
N ASN A 82 -15.56 -37.47 8.89
CA ASN A 82 -15.94 -38.09 10.16
C ASN A 82 -15.83 -39.62 10.16
N SER A 83 -15.94 -40.27 9.00
CA SER A 83 -15.78 -41.72 8.88
C SER A 83 -14.32 -42.17 8.95
N ASN A 84 -13.40 -41.35 8.43
CA ASN A 84 -12.00 -41.75 8.24
C ASN A 84 -11.00 -41.13 9.22
N PHE A 85 -11.35 -40.01 9.85
CA PHE A 85 -10.43 -39.22 10.67
C PHE A 85 -11.01 -38.96 12.07
N GLU A 86 -10.15 -38.45 12.95
CA GLU A 86 -10.43 -38.20 14.36
C GLU A 86 -10.26 -36.73 14.76
N GLU A 87 -9.59 -35.96 13.90
CA GLU A 87 -9.30 -34.55 14.08
C GLU A 87 -9.51 -33.80 12.75
N ILE A 88 -10.02 -32.58 12.82
CA ILE A 88 -10.08 -31.67 11.67
C ILE A 88 -9.27 -30.41 11.93
N VAL A 89 -8.77 -29.81 10.87
CA VAL A 89 -8.21 -28.46 10.85
C VAL A 89 -8.87 -27.67 9.73
N LEU A 90 -9.16 -26.39 9.96
CA LEU A 90 -9.68 -25.52 8.90
C LEU A 90 -8.56 -24.85 8.12
N GLY A 91 -8.78 -24.73 6.82
CA GLY A 91 -7.83 -24.09 5.91
C GLY A 91 -7.71 -22.57 6.12
N TYR A 92 -8.81 -21.85 6.35
CA TYR A 92 -8.82 -20.39 6.37
C TYR A 92 -9.51 -19.75 7.58
N GLU A 93 -10.61 -20.32 8.07
CA GLU A 93 -11.59 -19.60 8.89
C GLU A 93 -11.17 -19.37 10.35
N MET A 94 -10.02 -19.88 10.75
CA MET A 94 -9.40 -19.64 12.05
C MET A 94 -8.16 -18.73 11.97
N LYS A 95 -7.84 -18.18 10.78
CA LYS A 95 -6.73 -17.24 10.54
C LYS A 95 -7.16 -15.80 10.79
N HIS A 96 -6.18 -14.93 11.07
CA HIS A 96 -6.42 -13.50 11.35
C HIS A 96 -7.24 -12.80 10.26
N GLY A 97 -6.93 -13.02 8.98
CA GLY A 97 -7.64 -12.39 7.86
C GLY A 97 -9.10 -12.79 7.73
N ALA A 98 -9.49 -13.96 8.24
CA ALA A 98 -10.89 -14.41 8.24
C ALA A 98 -11.72 -13.74 9.35
N VAL A 99 -11.11 -13.55 10.52
CA VAL A 99 -11.82 -13.16 11.75
C VAL A 99 -11.68 -11.68 12.10
N VAL A 100 -10.59 -11.01 11.72
CA VAL A 100 -10.37 -9.58 12.05
C VAL A 100 -10.85 -8.70 10.91
N LYS A 101 -11.83 -7.84 11.17
CA LYS A 101 -12.39 -6.90 10.19
C LYS A 101 -11.56 -5.61 10.12
N ASP A 102 -11.82 -4.80 9.10
CA ASP A 102 -11.10 -3.54 8.83
C ASP A 102 -11.21 -2.50 9.96
N ASP A 103 -12.27 -2.58 10.77
CA ASP A 103 -12.49 -1.76 11.97
C ASP A 103 -11.88 -2.38 13.24
N GLY A 104 -11.19 -3.52 13.13
CA GLY A 104 -10.60 -4.26 14.23
C GLY A 104 -11.58 -5.10 15.04
N LYS A 105 -12.85 -5.21 14.63
CA LYS A 105 -13.81 -6.15 15.24
C LYS A 105 -13.38 -7.59 14.95
N ILE A 106 -13.50 -8.46 15.96
CA ILE A 106 -13.24 -9.90 15.83
C ILE A 106 -14.57 -10.61 15.66
N ASP A 107 -14.73 -11.29 14.52
CA ASP A 107 -15.89 -12.06 14.11
C ASP A 107 -15.57 -13.55 14.18
N LEU A 108 -16.18 -14.21 15.16
CA LEU A 108 -15.92 -15.62 15.49
C LEU A 108 -17.16 -16.49 15.28
N ASP A 109 -18.20 -16.00 14.61
CA ASP A 109 -19.46 -16.73 14.52
C ASP A 109 -19.31 -18.01 13.69
N ASN A 110 -18.57 -17.92 12.57
CA ASN A 110 -18.16 -19.09 11.78
C ASN A 110 -17.34 -20.10 12.59
N VAL A 111 -16.42 -19.62 13.45
CA VAL A 111 -15.62 -20.49 14.32
C VAL A 111 -16.52 -21.20 15.34
N LYS A 112 -17.46 -20.49 15.96
CA LYS A 112 -18.42 -21.10 16.91
C LYS A 112 -19.30 -22.15 16.23
N GLU A 113 -19.79 -21.87 15.02
CA GLU A 113 -20.60 -22.80 14.24
C GLU A 113 -19.84 -24.08 13.88
N LEU A 114 -18.56 -23.94 13.48
CA LEU A 114 -17.67 -25.07 13.28
C LEU A 114 -17.54 -25.90 14.55
N LEU A 115 -17.15 -25.27 15.67
CA LEU A 115 -16.90 -25.98 16.93
C LEU A 115 -18.15 -26.70 17.41
N LYS A 116 -19.32 -26.09 17.24
CA LYS A 116 -20.60 -26.76 17.51
C LYS A 116 -20.77 -27.99 16.61
N THR A 117 -20.58 -27.84 15.30
CA THR A 117 -20.78 -28.93 14.34
C THR A 117 -19.82 -30.09 14.58
N ALA A 118 -18.54 -29.79 14.86
CA ALA A 118 -17.52 -30.79 15.21
C ALA A 118 -17.84 -31.48 16.54
N SER A 119 -18.27 -30.72 17.55
CA SER A 119 -18.71 -31.26 18.84
C SER A 119 -19.92 -32.18 18.71
N ASP A 120 -20.93 -31.81 17.93
CA ASP A 120 -22.10 -32.66 17.65
C ASP A 120 -21.68 -33.97 16.94
N ALA A 121 -20.62 -33.94 16.13
CA ALA A 121 -20.07 -35.08 15.41
C ALA A 121 -19.09 -35.94 16.25
N GLY A 122 -18.60 -35.41 17.38
CA GLY A 122 -17.59 -36.06 18.21
C GLY A 122 -16.18 -36.09 17.60
N ILE A 123 -15.84 -35.17 16.70
CA ILE A 123 -14.50 -35.06 16.09
C ILE A 123 -13.70 -33.92 16.75
N SER A 124 -12.41 -34.14 17.06
CA SER A 124 -11.61 -33.06 17.63
C SER A 124 -11.26 -32.00 16.60
N VAL A 125 -10.95 -30.79 17.07
CA VAL A 125 -10.51 -29.67 16.21
C VAL A 125 -9.10 -29.26 16.63
N TYR A 126 -8.22 -29.13 15.65
CA TYR A 126 -6.88 -28.54 15.79
C TYR A 126 -6.93 -27.08 15.35
N GLY A 127 -6.40 -26.17 16.18
CA GLY A 127 -6.47 -24.74 15.93
C GLY A 127 -5.36 -24.24 15.00
N HIS A 128 -5.73 -23.45 13.99
CA HIS A 128 -4.82 -23.02 12.92
C HIS A 128 -5.17 -21.61 12.40
N THR A 129 -4.33 -20.58 12.45
CA THR A 129 -3.08 -20.38 13.20
C THR A 129 -3.16 -19.01 13.89
N LEU A 130 -2.51 -18.87 15.04
CA LEU A 130 -2.58 -17.65 15.87
C LEU A 130 -1.59 -16.55 15.45
N CYS A 131 -0.52 -16.88 14.73
CA CYS A 131 0.44 -15.94 14.18
C CYS A 131 0.97 -16.47 12.86
N TRP A 132 0.75 -15.72 11.79
CA TRP A 132 1.35 -16.01 10.48
C TRP A 132 1.66 -14.71 9.76
N HIS A 133 2.53 -14.78 8.75
CA HIS A 133 2.85 -13.62 7.92
C HIS A 133 1.85 -13.43 6.77
N ALA A 134 1.18 -14.49 6.31
CA ALA A 134 0.16 -14.44 5.27
C ALA A 134 -1.25 -14.60 5.85
N ASN A 135 -2.28 -14.38 5.02
CA ASN A 135 -3.70 -14.39 5.39
C ASN A 135 -3.99 -13.51 6.64
N GLN A 136 -3.34 -12.36 6.72
CA GLN A 136 -3.59 -11.34 7.74
C GLN A 136 -4.57 -10.29 7.18
N ASN A 137 -5.29 -9.59 8.06
CA ASN A 137 -5.94 -8.34 7.66
C ASN A 137 -4.88 -7.22 7.71
N ALA A 138 -4.01 -7.19 6.70
CA ALA A 138 -2.90 -6.24 6.64
C ALA A 138 -3.39 -4.80 6.49
N LYS A 139 -4.57 -4.57 5.89
CA LYS A 139 -5.19 -3.24 5.81
C LYS A 139 -5.48 -2.67 7.20
N TYR A 140 -6.11 -3.45 8.07
CA TYR A 140 -6.34 -3.08 9.47
C TYR A 140 -5.01 -2.81 10.20
N LEU A 141 -4.08 -3.78 10.16
CA LEU A 141 -2.82 -3.69 10.90
C LEU A 141 -1.97 -2.49 10.43
N ASN A 142 -1.86 -2.25 9.13
CA ASN A 142 -1.14 -1.09 8.59
C ASN A 142 -1.87 0.23 8.89
N GLY A 143 -3.20 0.23 8.95
CA GLY A 143 -4.00 1.39 9.34
C GLY A 143 -3.74 1.82 10.79
N LEU A 144 -3.54 0.87 11.71
CA LEU A 144 -3.21 1.17 13.10
C LEU A 144 -1.89 1.94 13.25
N ILE A 145 -0.91 1.61 12.41
CA ILE A 145 0.45 2.18 12.46
C ILE A 145 0.70 3.28 11.43
N ALA A 146 -0.32 3.65 10.66
CA ALA A 146 -0.26 4.73 9.69
C ALA A 146 0.09 6.07 10.38
N PRO A 147 0.76 7.00 9.68
CA PRO A 147 1.03 8.33 10.22
C PRO A 147 -0.26 9.06 10.61
N ILE A 148 -0.18 9.94 11.60
CA ILE A 148 -1.26 10.88 11.87
C ILE A 148 -1.09 12.05 10.91
N ILE A 149 -2.15 12.37 10.17
CA ILE A 149 -2.20 13.51 9.27
C ILE A 149 -2.99 14.60 9.98
N ILE A 150 -2.33 15.69 10.36
CA ILE A 150 -2.98 16.89 10.88
C ILE A 150 -3.11 17.86 9.70
N PRO A 151 -4.33 18.22 9.27
CA PRO A 151 -4.53 19.18 8.20
C PRO A 151 -3.83 20.50 8.51
N GLY A 152 -3.07 21.03 7.56
CA GLY A 152 -2.38 22.31 7.75
C GLY A 152 -3.36 23.48 7.96
N THR A 153 -2.98 24.45 8.78
CA THR A 153 -3.60 25.79 8.81
C THR A 153 -2.61 26.85 8.32
N ALA A 154 -3.00 27.67 7.35
CA ALA A 154 -2.16 28.73 6.80
C ALA A 154 -1.73 29.75 7.88
N GLN A 155 -0.49 30.25 7.78
CA GLN A 155 0.09 31.23 8.71
C GLN A 155 -0.09 32.66 8.17
N PRO A 156 -0.30 33.68 9.02
CA PRO A 156 -0.49 35.06 8.57
C PRO A 156 0.67 35.62 7.73
N THR A 157 0.38 36.50 6.77
CA THR A 157 1.38 37.14 5.86
C THR A 157 1.17 38.65 5.71
N TRP A 158 2.10 39.30 5.02
CA TRP A 158 2.02 40.71 4.60
C TRP A 158 2.02 40.81 3.06
N ASP A 159 0.86 41.09 2.48
CA ASP A 159 0.65 41.09 1.03
C ASP A 159 0.94 42.47 0.44
N VAL A 160 1.77 42.57 -0.60
CA VAL A 160 2.17 43.86 -1.19
C VAL A 160 0.98 44.56 -1.84
N VAL A 161 0.73 45.80 -1.44
CA VAL A 161 -0.36 46.66 -1.91
C VAL A 161 0.17 47.67 -2.93
N THR A 162 1.34 48.27 -2.66
CA THR A 162 2.07 49.11 -3.61
C THR A 162 3.56 48.99 -3.34
N LYS A 163 4.37 49.17 -4.38
CA LYS A 163 5.82 49.27 -4.25
C LYS A 163 6.38 50.30 -5.24
N ALA A 164 7.43 51.01 -4.83
CA ALA A 164 8.20 51.89 -5.71
C ALA A 164 9.68 51.73 -5.35
N ASP A 165 10.43 51.08 -6.24
CA ASP A 165 11.88 50.90 -6.15
C ASP A 165 12.64 51.97 -6.97
N PHE A 166 11.94 52.77 -7.77
CA PHE A 166 12.49 53.89 -8.55
C PHE A 166 13.59 53.50 -9.56
N GLU A 167 13.67 52.22 -9.91
CA GLU A 167 14.61 51.73 -10.93
C GLU A 167 14.19 52.13 -12.35
N THR A 168 12.91 52.52 -12.53
CA THR A 168 12.36 53.06 -13.77
C THR A 168 11.71 54.42 -13.53
N ASP A 169 11.57 55.22 -14.59
CA ASP A 169 10.90 56.54 -14.52
C ASP A 169 9.36 56.42 -14.45
N ASN A 170 8.85 55.22 -14.16
CA ASN A 170 7.43 54.96 -13.99
C ASN A 170 6.92 55.66 -12.73
N ASN A 171 6.07 56.67 -12.91
CA ASN A 171 5.46 57.46 -11.83
C ASN A 171 3.96 57.15 -11.62
N SER A 172 3.48 56.00 -12.09
CA SER A 172 2.07 55.62 -11.99
C SER A 172 1.54 55.63 -10.55
N ASN A 173 2.38 55.34 -9.57
CA ASN A 173 2.01 55.24 -8.16
C ASN A 173 2.66 56.29 -7.24
N TYR A 174 3.21 57.38 -7.78
CA TYR A 174 3.68 58.49 -6.96
C TYR A 174 3.62 59.84 -7.67
N GLU A 175 3.59 60.92 -6.90
CA GLU A 175 3.60 62.30 -7.42
C GLU A 175 4.02 63.30 -6.35
N SER A 176 4.26 64.55 -6.73
CA SER A 176 4.57 65.64 -5.79
C SER A 176 3.98 66.97 -6.25
N ASN A 177 3.99 67.96 -5.35
CA ASN A 177 3.61 69.33 -5.69
C ASN A 177 4.81 70.16 -6.20
N SER A 178 4.55 71.39 -6.65
CA SER A 178 5.57 72.26 -7.27
C SER A 178 6.74 72.64 -6.35
N ASN A 179 6.56 72.55 -5.03
CA ASN A 179 7.59 72.88 -4.04
C ASN A 179 8.47 71.68 -3.65
N ALA A 180 8.09 70.46 -4.06
CA ALA A 180 8.82 69.22 -3.86
C ALA A 180 9.29 68.66 -5.21
N GLN A 181 10.46 69.11 -5.67
CA GLN A 181 10.94 68.87 -7.03
C GLN A 181 11.53 67.46 -7.19
N LEU A 182 10.94 66.63 -8.05
CA LEU A 182 11.38 65.25 -8.29
C LEU A 182 12.52 65.17 -9.31
N SER A 183 13.47 64.31 -9.02
CA SER A 183 14.52 63.85 -9.93
C SER A 183 15.02 62.47 -9.47
N PHE A 184 15.98 61.86 -10.15
CA PHE A 184 16.55 60.57 -9.75
C PHE A 184 18.06 60.69 -9.55
N THR A 185 18.61 59.86 -8.67
CA THR A 185 20.07 59.69 -8.59
C THR A 185 20.60 58.99 -9.85
N ALA A 186 21.91 59.08 -10.06
CA ALA A 186 22.59 58.15 -10.97
C ALA A 186 22.45 56.70 -10.46
N VAL A 187 22.64 55.74 -11.37
CA VAL A 187 22.74 54.31 -11.02
C VAL A 187 23.90 54.10 -10.02
N GLY A 188 23.66 53.32 -8.98
CA GLY A 188 24.52 53.17 -7.81
C GLY A 188 24.26 54.19 -6.69
N GLY A 189 23.30 55.09 -6.88
CA GLY A 189 22.93 56.12 -5.91
C GLY A 189 21.80 55.74 -4.95
N GLY A 190 21.13 54.61 -5.18
CA GLY A 190 20.11 54.07 -4.28
C GLY A 190 20.67 53.52 -2.97
N ALA A 191 19.78 53.00 -2.15
CA ALA A 191 20.12 52.36 -0.89
C ALA A 191 21.11 51.21 -1.12
N ASN A 192 22.06 51.05 -0.19
CA ASN A 192 23.15 50.07 -0.30
C ASN A 192 24.07 50.22 -1.53
N GLY A 193 24.02 51.36 -2.23
CA GLY A 193 24.84 51.61 -3.43
C GLY A 193 24.35 50.83 -4.66
N GLN A 194 23.10 50.39 -4.67
CA GLN A 194 22.46 49.73 -5.80
C GLN A 194 21.48 50.67 -6.49
N GLY A 195 21.25 50.46 -7.78
CA GLY A 195 20.09 51.06 -8.45
C GLY A 195 19.99 52.59 -8.39
N ARG A 196 18.78 53.13 -8.52
CA ARG A 196 18.50 54.58 -8.43
C ARG A 196 17.57 54.85 -7.25
N ALA A 197 17.70 56.04 -6.65
CA ALA A 197 16.72 56.54 -5.68
C ALA A 197 15.95 57.73 -6.25
N LEU A 198 14.73 57.93 -5.74
CA LEU A 198 13.97 59.15 -5.98
C LEU A 198 14.55 60.28 -5.13
N LYS A 199 14.93 61.38 -5.79
CA LYS A 199 15.44 62.61 -5.19
C LYS A 199 14.32 63.66 -5.15
N ILE A 200 14.05 64.24 -3.99
CA ILE A 200 13.03 65.27 -3.80
C ILE A 200 13.65 66.49 -3.13
N THR A 201 13.75 67.60 -3.86
CA THR A 201 14.34 68.84 -3.34
C THR A 201 13.24 69.80 -2.85
N ASN A 202 13.33 70.22 -1.58
CA ASN A 202 12.65 71.39 -1.05
C ASN A 202 13.69 72.48 -0.80
N ASP A 203 13.70 73.55 -1.59
CA ASP A 203 14.77 74.56 -1.61
C ASP A 203 14.67 75.63 -0.51
N ALA A 204 13.54 75.72 0.19
CA ALA A 204 13.30 76.70 1.24
C ALA A 204 12.46 76.12 2.37
N VAL A 205 12.67 76.62 3.60
CA VAL A 205 11.75 76.34 4.72
C VAL A 205 10.40 76.99 4.39
N ARG A 206 9.35 76.19 4.38
CA ARG A 206 7.99 76.62 4.05
C ARG A 206 7.22 77.01 5.30
N THR A 207 6.17 77.80 5.10
CA THR A 207 5.25 78.21 6.18
C THR A 207 4.63 76.98 6.83
N ASN A 208 4.06 76.08 6.02
CA ASN A 208 3.49 74.82 6.46
C ASN A 208 4.33 73.63 6.00
N ASP A 209 4.30 72.53 6.76
CA ASP A 209 5.02 71.30 6.41
C ASP A 209 4.46 70.64 5.13
N TRP A 210 3.16 70.75 4.87
CA TRP A 210 2.52 70.24 3.64
C TRP A 210 2.72 71.13 2.40
N ASP A 211 3.31 72.32 2.53
CA ASP A 211 3.52 73.22 1.37
C ASP A 211 4.51 72.60 0.36
N ALA A 212 5.39 71.67 0.78
CA ALA A 212 6.17 70.79 -0.08
C ALA A 212 5.78 69.33 0.23
N GLN A 213 5.17 68.62 -0.73
CA GLN A 213 4.55 67.32 -0.46
C GLN A 213 4.84 66.29 -1.55
N PHE A 214 5.12 65.07 -1.12
CA PHE A 214 5.31 63.88 -1.96
C PHE A 214 4.24 62.84 -1.62
N PHE A 215 3.77 62.07 -2.59
CA PHE A 215 2.72 61.08 -2.41
C PHE A 215 3.10 59.72 -2.97
N ILE A 216 2.71 58.67 -2.25
CA ILE A 216 2.65 57.29 -2.75
C ILE A 216 1.18 56.87 -2.83
N LYS A 217 0.75 56.47 -4.02
CA LYS A 217 -0.61 55.99 -4.32
C LYS A 217 -0.68 54.47 -4.18
N PHE A 218 -1.83 53.98 -3.73
CA PHE A 218 -2.09 52.57 -3.59
C PHE A 218 -3.59 52.26 -3.79
N SER A 219 -3.88 51.05 -4.24
CA SER A 219 -5.22 50.53 -4.41
C SER A 219 -5.19 49.02 -4.12
N PRO A 220 -6.21 48.44 -3.48
CA PRO A 220 -7.43 49.07 -2.98
C PRO A 220 -7.18 50.02 -1.79
N VAL A 221 -8.15 50.91 -1.55
CA VAL A 221 -8.14 51.81 -0.37
C VAL A 221 -8.18 51.02 0.93
N VAL A 222 -7.59 51.56 2.00
CA VAL A 222 -7.57 50.92 3.32
C VAL A 222 -8.97 50.86 3.96
N LYS A 223 -9.29 49.81 4.71
CA LYS A 223 -10.58 49.68 5.43
C LYS A 223 -10.40 49.54 6.94
N VAL A 224 -11.39 50.00 7.71
CA VAL A 224 -11.38 49.93 9.18
C VAL A 224 -11.06 48.52 9.67
N GLY A 225 -10.12 48.41 10.62
CA GLY A 225 -9.70 47.15 11.23
C GLY A 225 -8.61 46.40 10.47
N GLU A 226 -8.31 46.77 9.21
CA GLU A 226 -7.20 46.17 8.47
C GLU A 226 -5.86 46.69 9.00
N GLN A 227 -4.82 45.85 8.95
CA GLN A 227 -3.47 46.27 9.34
C GLN A 227 -2.57 46.44 8.12
N TYR A 228 -1.69 47.42 8.16
CA TYR A 228 -0.76 47.72 7.06
C TYR A 228 0.65 47.98 7.58
N GLU A 229 1.65 47.42 6.90
CA GLU A 229 3.08 47.68 7.10
C GLU A 229 3.57 48.60 5.99
N PHE A 230 4.04 49.80 6.34
CA PHE A 230 4.77 50.67 5.45
C PHE A 230 6.26 50.55 5.71
N SER A 231 7.06 50.44 4.65
CA SER A 231 8.51 50.40 4.72
C SER A 231 9.15 51.23 3.61
N MET A 232 10.28 51.86 3.89
CA MET A 232 11.12 52.52 2.87
C MET A 232 12.56 52.68 3.36
N ASP A 233 13.50 52.84 2.45
CA ASP A 233 14.82 53.41 2.74
C ASP A 233 14.77 54.92 2.50
N VAL A 234 15.36 55.68 3.42
CA VAL A 234 15.34 57.15 3.37
C VAL A 234 16.65 57.76 3.87
N LYS A 235 17.06 58.85 3.23
CA LYS A 235 18.11 59.78 3.71
C LYS A 235 17.81 61.22 3.25
N ALA A 236 18.59 62.18 3.70
CA ALA A 236 18.53 63.56 3.25
C ALA A 236 19.93 64.20 3.19
N ASP A 237 20.12 65.28 2.44
CA ASP A 237 21.41 66.00 2.39
C ASP A 237 21.73 66.66 3.75
N ALA A 238 20.70 67.06 4.50
CA ALA A 238 20.79 67.52 5.88
C ALA A 238 19.74 66.81 6.74
N PRO A 239 20.04 66.45 8.01
CA PRO A 239 19.08 65.75 8.86
C PRO A 239 17.74 66.50 8.97
N ALA A 240 16.64 65.77 8.79
CA ALA A 240 15.30 66.34 8.72
C ALA A 240 14.24 65.39 9.29
N ASN A 241 13.16 65.97 9.81
CA ASN A 241 12.00 65.23 10.31
C ASN A 241 10.76 65.64 9.52
N PHE A 242 9.95 64.68 9.11
CA PHE A 242 8.71 64.94 8.37
C PHE A 242 7.62 63.94 8.76
N GLY A 243 6.38 64.42 8.77
CA GLY A 243 5.19 63.61 9.06
C GLY A 243 4.62 62.95 7.82
N THR A 244 3.73 61.98 8.05
CA THR A 244 2.89 61.38 7.02
C THR A 244 1.42 61.71 7.22
N GLN A 245 0.66 61.84 6.12
CA GLN A 245 -0.79 62.05 6.15
C GLN A 245 -1.51 61.02 5.28
N ALA A 246 -2.76 60.72 5.65
CA ALA A 246 -3.64 59.85 4.90
C ALA A 246 -4.53 60.71 4.00
N HIS A 247 -4.55 60.36 2.71
CA HIS A 247 -5.33 61.06 1.71
C HIS A 247 -6.23 60.07 0.96
N THR A 248 -7.47 60.46 0.62
CA THR A 248 -8.37 59.61 -0.19
C THR A 248 -7.80 59.38 -1.58
N VAL A 249 -7.32 60.46 -2.18
CA VAL A 249 -6.42 60.54 -3.34
C VAL A 249 -5.45 61.70 -3.08
N PRO A 250 -4.30 61.82 -3.78
CA PRO A 250 -3.37 62.93 -3.57
C PRO A 250 -4.07 64.29 -3.49
N TYR A 251 -3.62 65.14 -2.57
CA TYR A 251 -4.20 66.46 -2.24
C TYR A 251 -5.57 66.47 -1.55
N SER A 252 -6.25 65.32 -1.39
CA SER A 252 -7.51 65.20 -0.65
C SER A 252 -7.27 64.66 0.77
N TYR A 253 -6.88 65.57 1.68
CA TYR A 253 -6.51 65.26 3.07
C TYR A 253 -7.66 64.62 3.84
N LYS A 254 -7.35 63.59 4.64
CA LYS A 254 -8.31 62.94 5.55
C LYS A 254 -7.81 62.85 6.98
N PHE A 255 -6.58 62.40 7.21
CA PHE A 255 -6.06 62.13 8.55
C PHE A 255 -4.58 62.51 8.69
N TYR A 256 -4.22 63.10 9.83
CA TYR A 256 -2.85 63.44 10.19
C TYR A 256 -2.19 62.26 10.91
N ASP A 257 -0.89 62.05 10.71
CA ASP A 257 -0.12 60.97 11.34
C ASP A 257 -0.47 59.55 10.85
N PHE A 258 -0.52 59.35 9.53
CA PHE A 258 -0.95 58.08 8.95
C PHE A 258 0.00 56.92 9.28
N PHE A 259 1.30 57.13 9.09
CA PHE A 259 2.37 56.19 9.38
C PHE A 259 3.42 56.76 10.32
N GLY A 260 3.14 57.82 11.08
CA GLY A 260 4.15 58.40 11.98
C GLY A 260 4.95 59.55 11.37
N SER A 261 5.79 60.15 12.23
CA SER A 261 6.93 60.97 11.83
C SER A 261 8.11 60.09 11.43
N ILE A 262 8.85 60.54 10.42
CA ILE A 262 10.05 59.90 9.87
C ILE A 262 11.24 60.85 10.07
N SER A 263 12.36 60.28 10.50
CA SER A 263 13.65 60.98 10.64
C SER A 263 14.61 60.54 9.54
N ALA A 264 14.96 61.45 8.64
CA ALA A 264 16.00 61.22 7.64
C ALA A 264 17.35 61.76 8.14
N THR A 265 18.40 60.96 8.00
CA THR A 265 19.78 61.36 8.29
C THR A 265 20.58 61.54 7.00
N THR A 266 21.85 61.94 7.10
CA THR A 266 22.76 62.02 5.93
C THR A 266 23.17 60.65 5.38
N SER A 267 22.79 59.57 6.06
CA SER A 267 23.01 58.20 5.63
C SER A 267 21.68 57.48 5.43
N TRP A 268 21.66 56.48 4.55
CA TRP A 268 20.49 55.64 4.33
C TRP A 268 20.06 54.97 5.63
N THR A 269 18.77 55.13 5.95
CA THR A 269 18.12 54.51 7.09
C THR A 269 16.84 53.84 6.62
N LYS A 270 16.55 52.65 7.13
CA LYS A 270 15.30 51.96 6.84
C LYS A 270 14.23 52.37 7.85
N TYR A 271 13.10 52.84 7.36
CA TYR A 271 11.91 53.11 8.13
C TYR A 271 10.88 52.00 7.93
N THR A 272 10.33 51.44 9.02
CA THR A 272 9.23 50.48 8.97
C THR A 272 8.20 50.84 10.05
N LYS A 273 6.91 50.86 9.69
CA LYS A 273 5.80 51.10 10.61
C LYS A 273 4.61 50.21 10.28
N VAL A 274 4.05 49.58 11.31
CA VAL A 274 2.75 48.88 11.24
C VAL A 274 1.66 49.75 11.87
N ILE A 275 0.50 49.81 11.22
CA ILE A 275 -0.71 50.49 11.73
C ILE A 275 -1.92 49.55 11.67
N THR A 276 -2.94 49.89 12.45
CA THR A 276 -4.31 49.37 12.28
C THR A 276 -5.20 50.51 11.85
N VAL A 277 -5.95 50.32 10.78
CA VAL A 277 -6.76 51.37 10.13
C VAL A 277 -7.96 51.70 11.00
N THR A 278 -8.10 52.96 11.38
CA THR A 278 -9.26 53.49 12.11
C THR A 278 -10.32 54.04 11.15
N SER A 279 -11.49 54.44 11.67
CA SER A 279 -12.53 55.12 10.89
C SER A 279 -12.02 56.37 10.18
N ASP A 280 -11.10 57.10 10.80
CA ASP A 280 -10.58 58.37 10.27
C ASP A 280 -9.63 58.16 9.10
N MET A 281 -9.00 56.97 9.01
CA MET A 281 -8.08 56.59 7.94
C MET A 281 -8.76 55.83 6.79
N ALA A 282 -9.96 55.28 7.01
CA ALA A 282 -10.63 54.42 6.03
C ALA A 282 -10.83 55.14 4.68
N GLU A 283 -10.87 54.38 3.59
CA GLU A 283 -11.03 54.89 2.21
C GLU A 283 -9.84 55.73 1.70
N CYS A 284 -8.74 55.81 2.47
CA CYS A 284 -7.50 56.40 1.98
C CYS A 284 -6.80 55.50 0.96
N GLY A 285 -6.31 56.11 -0.12
CA GLY A 285 -5.56 55.48 -1.21
C GLY A 285 -4.22 56.17 -1.50
N ALA A 286 -3.81 57.13 -0.67
CA ALA A 286 -2.51 57.79 -0.80
C ALA A 286 -1.87 58.11 0.56
N ILE A 287 -0.55 57.93 0.64
CA ILE A 287 0.31 58.37 1.74
C ILE A 287 0.98 59.66 1.28
N ALA A 288 0.79 60.75 2.02
CA ALA A 288 1.50 62.00 1.77
C ALA A 288 2.66 62.16 2.75
N PHE A 289 3.78 62.71 2.29
CA PHE A 289 4.98 63.03 3.08
C PHE A 289 5.18 64.54 3.09
N ASN A 290 5.18 65.15 4.27
CA ASN A 290 5.20 66.60 4.46
C ASN A 290 6.63 67.13 4.63
N LEU A 291 7.24 67.58 3.53
CA LEU A 291 8.67 67.88 3.45
C LEU A 291 9.01 69.38 3.64
N GLY A 292 8.03 70.23 3.96
CA GLY A 292 8.18 71.68 3.95
C GLY A 292 9.01 72.29 5.08
N LYS A 293 9.25 71.59 6.20
CA LYS A 293 9.90 72.19 7.39
C LYS A 293 11.42 72.29 7.31
N ASN A 294 12.05 71.58 6.36
CA ASN A 294 13.50 71.66 6.15
C ASN A 294 13.80 71.99 4.69
N ALA A 295 14.67 72.98 4.47
CA ALA A 295 15.27 73.22 3.17
C ALA A 295 16.38 72.19 2.95
N THR A 296 16.07 71.10 2.27
CA THR A 296 17.01 70.00 2.01
C THR A 296 16.53 69.15 0.83
N THR A 297 17.40 68.26 0.38
CA THR A 297 17.02 67.19 -0.54
C THR A 297 16.79 65.91 0.24
N TYR A 298 15.65 65.26 0.01
CA TYR A 298 15.33 63.93 0.51
C TYR A 298 15.56 62.87 -0.57
N TYR A 299 15.93 61.67 -0.15
CA TYR A 299 16.09 60.52 -1.04
C TYR A 299 15.25 59.38 -0.50
N PHE A 300 14.45 58.77 -1.37
CA PHE A 300 13.57 57.65 -1.05
C PHE A 300 13.91 56.47 -1.97
N ASP A 301 13.93 55.29 -1.39
CA ASP A 301 14.17 54.04 -2.10
C ASP A 301 13.39 52.87 -1.46
N ASN A 302 13.18 51.79 -2.21
CA ASN A 302 12.53 50.55 -1.77
C ASN A 302 11.22 50.75 -1.00
N VAL A 303 10.39 51.69 -1.44
CA VAL A 303 9.11 52.01 -0.80
C VAL A 303 8.15 50.83 -1.00
N THR A 304 7.57 50.33 0.08
CA THR A 304 6.59 49.24 0.07
C THR A 304 5.47 49.52 1.07
N LEU A 305 4.22 49.31 0.65
CA LEU A 305 3.08 49.16 1.55
C LEU A 305 2.57 47.72 1.44
N LYS A 306 2.38 47.05 2.57
CA LYS A 306 1.82 45.71 2.65
C LYS A 306 0.61 45.67 3.56
N LYS A 307 -0.36 44.82 3.25
CA LYS A 307 -1.55 44.56 4.07
C LYS A 307 -1.39 43.25 4.83
N TYR A 308 -1.73 43.25 6.12
CA TYR A 308 -1.77 42.03 6.91
C TYR A 308 -2.91 41.13 6.46
N ASN A 309 -2.58 39.88 6.20
CA ASN A 309 -3.52 38.85 5.87
C ASN A 309 -3.48 37.81 6.99
N GLU A 310 -4.44 37.90 7.92
CA GLU A 310 -4.57 37.01 9.09
C GLU A 310 -4.70 35.53 8.69
N LYS A 311 -5.19 35.25 7.48
CA LYS A 311 -5.33 33.90 6.94
C LYS A 311 -4.07 33.41 6.20
N GLY A 312 -3.07 34.28 6.02
CA GLY A 312 -1.94 34.06 5.13
C GLY A 312 -2.30 34.20 3.66
N SER A 313 -1.34 34.59 2.83
CA SER A 313 -1.46 34.54 1.36
C SER A 313 -1.21 33.14 0.79
N GLY A 314 -1.09 32.13 1.65
CA GLY A 314 -1.10 30.72 1.25
C GLY A 314 -2.50 30.23 0.91
N ASN A 315 -3.15 30.85 -0.07
CA ASN A 315 -4.19 30.17 -0.82
C ASN A 315 -3.47 29.50 -1.98
N GLY A 316 -2.53 28.57 -1.72
CA GLY A 316 -1.65 27.97 -2.74
C GLY A 316 -2.51 27.38 -3.83
N GLY A 317 -2.83 28.14 -4.87
CA GLY A 317 -4.20 28.21 -5.31
C GLY A 317 -4.64 26.93 -5.96
N TYR A 318 -4.17 26.68 -7.17
CA TYR A 318 -4.43 25.43 -7.84
C TYR A 318 -3.11 24.82 -8.27
N ALA A 319 -3.08 23.50 -8.37
CA ALA A 319 -2.00 22.75 -8.97
C ALA A 319 -2.57 21.76 -9.99
N TYR A 320 -1.70 21.04 -10.67
CA TYR A 320 -2.09 19.97 -11.57
C TYR A 320 -1.73 18.62 -10.97
N PHE A 321 -2.70 17.72 -10.86
CA PHE A 321 -2.49 16.37 -10.36
C PHE A 321 -2.60 15.33 -11.47
N PHE A 322 -1.90 14.22 -11.31
CA PHE A 322 -2.10 13.00 -12.09
C PHE A 322 -1.87 11.77 -11.22
N THR A 323 -2.78 10.80 -11.30
CA THR A 323 -2.81 9.61 -10.45
C THR A 323 -2.73 8.36 -11.28
N ASN A 324 -1.84 7.46 -10.90
CA ASN A 324 -1.69 6.15 -11.51
C ASN A 324 -2.14 5.05 -10.53
N PRO A 325 -3.14 4.23 -10.88
CA PRO A 325 -3.71 3.26 -9.95
C PRO A 325 -2.81 2.02 -9.73
N THR A 326 -1.97 1.65 -10.70
CA THR A 326 -1.13 0.45 -10.66
C THR A 326 0.21 0.68 -11.36
N ALA A 327 1.23 -0.11 -11.02
CA ALA A 327 2.54 0.01 -11.66
C ALA A 327 2.51 -0.60 -13.07
N THR A 328 3.19 0.04 -14.01
CA THR A 328 3.41 -0.42 -15.38
C THR A 328 4.74 0.14 -15.91
N ASP A 329 5.07 -0.09 -17.17
CA ASP A 329 6.26 0.53 -17.78
C ASP A 329 6.13 2.05 -17.73
N PHE A 330 7.21 2.77 -17.41
CA PHE A 330 7.16 4.20 -17.10
C PHE A 330 6.45 5.06 -18.17
N TYR A 331 6.55 4.69 -19.44
CA TYR A 331 5.95 5.41 -20.58
C TYR A 331 4.47 5.05 -20.85
N LYS A 332 3.89 4.06 -20.15
CA LYS A 332 2.50 3.63 -20.34
C LYS A 332 1.47 4.47 -19.58
N ALA A 333 1.91 5.46 -18.80
CA ALA A 333 1.07 6.54 -18.27
C ALA A 333 1.83 7.86 -18.37
N GLN A 334 1.24 8.85 -19.05
CA GLN A 334 1.90 10.10 -19.40
C GLN A 334 0.96 11.31 -19.28
N VAL A 335 1.50 12.45 -18.85
CA VAL A 335 0.89 13.77 -19.06
C VAL A 335 1.74 14.56 -20.02
N ALA A 336 1.12 15.40 -20.84
CA ALA A 336 1.80 16.15 -21.88
C ALA A 336 1.25 17.57 -22.02
N TYR A 337 2.10 18.49 -22.45
CA TYR A 337 1.77 19.86 -22.82
C TYR A 337 2.33 20.18 -24.22
N GLY A 338 1.48 20.67 -25.11
CA GLY A 338 1.87 21.06 -26.47
C GLY A 338 2.61 22.40 -26.51
N LEU A 339 3.77 22.43 -27.19
CA LEU A 339 4.63 23.62 -27.29
C LEU A 339 4.39 24.36 -28.60
N THR A 340 4.13 25.67 -28.52
CA THR A 340 4.03 26.54 -29.70
C THR A 340 4.68 27.89 -29.36
N PRO A 341 5.74 28.31 -30.07
CA PRO A 341 6.38 27.63 -31.21
C PRO A 341 7.12 26.33 -30.80
N VAL A 342 7.45 25.50 -31.80
CA VAL A 342 8.28 24.29 -31.63
C VAL A 342 9.69 24.70 -31.17
N LEU A 343 10.35 23.85 -30.37
CA LEU A 343 11.67 24.15 -29.84
C LEU A 343 12.74 24.17 -30.93
N GLU A 344 13.76 25.00 -30.74
CA GLU A 344 14.87 25.18 -31.68
C GLU A 344 15.87 24.02 -31.56
N ASN A 345 16.38 23.57 -32.71
CA ASN A 345 17.43 22.55 -32.74
C ASN A 345 18.73 23.08 -32.12
N ASN A 346 19.46 22.20 -31.43
CA ASN A 346 20.72 22.45 -30.74
C ASN A 346 20.65 23.54 -29.66
N LYS A 347 19.47 23.78 -29.10
CA LYS A 347 19.26 24.74 -28.02
C LYS A 347 19.01 24.04 -26.69
N GLU A 348 19.64 24.55 -25.63
CA GLU A 348 19.44 24.06 -24.26
C GLU A 348 18.17 24.66 -23.67
N TYR A 349 17.41 23.83 -22.96
CA TYR A 349 16.20 24.20 -22.26
C TYR A 349 16.30 23.79 -20.78
N THR A 350 15.82 24.66 -19.91
CA THR A 350 15.71 24.43 -18.46
C THR A 350 14.24 24.20 -18.11
N LEU A 351 13.96 23.04 -17.51
CA LEU A 351 12.66 22.72 -16.90
C LEU A 351 12.74 22.98 -15.39
N LYS A 352 11.89 23.85 -14.87
CA LYS A 352 11.70 24.08 -13.42
C LYS A 352 10.25 23.79 -13.04
N PHE A 353 10.01 23.20 -11.89
CA PHE A 353 8.66 23.09 -11.32
C PHE A 353 8.75 22.73 -9.84
N VAL A 354 7.63 22.81 -9.15
CA VAL A 354 7.49 22.29 -7.79
C VAL A 354 6.60 21.07 -7.81
N ALA A 355 6.95 20.02 -7.09
CA ALA A 355 6.14 18.81 -7.05
C ALA A 355 6.17 18.10 -5.69
N LYS A 356 5.13 17.31 -5.45
CA LYS A 356 5.05 16.31 -4.39
C LYS A 356 4.38 15.04 -4.91
N GLY A 357 4.69 13.91 -4.27
CA GLY A 357 4.04 12.63 -4.51
C GLY A 357 3.22 12.16 -3.31
N SER A 358 2.15 11.40 -3.52
CA SER A 358 1.43 10.71 -2.41
C SER A 358 2.32 9.67 -1.71
N VAL A 359 3.33 9.17 -2.43
CA VAL A 359 4.42 8.33 -1.93
C VAL A 359 5.75 8.82 -2.51
N GLU A 360 6.87 8.40 -1.94
CA GLU A 360 8.17 8.61 -2.59
C GLU A 360 8.29 7.71 -3.83
N GLY A 361 8.93 8.20 -4.89
CA GLY A 361 9.05 7.45 -6.14
C GLY A 361 9.63 8.28 -7.26
N ASN A 362 9.70 7.70 -8.46
CA ASN A 362 10.37 8.32 -9.60
C ASN A 362 9.39 8.64 -10.74
N ILE A 363 9.55 9.81 -11.36
CA ILE A 363 8.95 10.16 -12.66
C ILE A 363 10.04 10.59 -13.64
N ARG A 364 9.71 10.73 -14.93
CA ARG A 364 10.65 11.17 -15.97
C ARG A 364 10.01 12.25 -16.84
N ALA A 365 10.73 13.35 -17.07
CA ALA A 365 10.28 14.41 -17.97
C ALA A 365 11.12 14.42 -19.25
N GLU A 366 10.49 14.72 -20.38
CA GLU A 366 11.12 14.74 -21.70
C GLU A 366 10.54 15.84 -22.58
N ILE A 367 11.35 16.42 -23.47
CA ILE A 367 10.82 17.12 -24.65
C ILE A 367 10.72 16.10 -25.79
N GLN A 368 9.57 16.03 -26.46
CA GLN A 368 9.25 14.96 -27.41
C GLN A 368 8.66 15.52 -28.71
N SER A 369 8.90 14.80 -29.81
CA SER A 369 8.15 14.97 -31.07
C SER A 369 6.87 14.13 -31.05
N THR A 370 5.72 14.75 -31.30
CA THR A 370 4.44 14.05 -31.38
C THR A 370 4.29 13.19 -32.64
N SER A 371 5.20 13.29 -33.63
CA SER A 371 5.10 12.53 -34.89
C SER A 371 5.79 11.17 -34.83
N ASP A 372 6.90 11.06 -34.11
CA ASP A 372 7.74 9.86 -34.05
C ASP A 372 8.13 9.42 -32.63
N TYR A 373 7.67 10.14 -31.61
CA TYR A 373 7.96 9.93 -30.19
C TYR A 373 9.44 10.02 -29.81
N SER A 374 10.31 10.44 -30.73
CA SER A 374 11.71 10.69 -30.40
C SER A 374 11.78 11.84 -29.39
N SER A 375 12.65 11.72 -28.38
CA SER A 375 12.67 12.65 -27.27
C SER A 375 14.09 12.98 -26.79
N ASN A 376 14.19 14.03 -25.98
CA ASN A 376 15.37 14.36 -25.18
C ASN A 376 14.92 14.44 -23.72
N GLY A 377 15.45 13.56 -22.87
CA GLY A 377 15.06 13.47 -21.47
C GLY A 377 15.74 14.51 -20.58
N PHE A 378 15.06 14.87 -19.49
CA PHE A 378 15.60 15.63 -18.37
C PHE A 378 16.18 14.72 -17.25
N GLY A 379 16.05 13.40 -17.42
CA GLY A 379 16.48 12.40 -16.44
C GLY A 379 15.36 11.93 -15.51
N THR A 380 15.74 11.17 -14.48
CA THR A 380 14.82 10.66 -13.46
C THR A 380 14.64 11.68 -12.34
N ILE A 381 13.41 11.90 -11.93
CA ILE A 381 13.01 12.88 -10.92
C ILE A 381 12.48 12.13 -9.70
N ALA A 382 13.25 12.13 -8.62
CA ALA A 382 12.86 11.50 -7.36
C ALA A 382 11.93 12.43 -6.56
N LEU A 383 10.66 12.04 -6.48
CA LEU A 383 9.60 12.73 -5.75
C LEU A 383 9.67 12.45 -4.24
N THR A 384 9.44 13.49 -3.47
CA THR A 384 9.22 13.44 -2.02
C THR A 384 7.73 13.57 -1.70
N LYS A 385 7.33 13.20 -0.48
CA LYS A 385 5.95 13.41 0.01
C LYS A 385 5.59 14.89 0.24
N GLY A 386 6.59 15.72 0.56
CA GLY A 386 6.46 17.17 0.66
C GLY A 386 6.76 17.88 -0.66
N TRP A 387 6.27 19.11 -0.80
CA TRP A 387 6.61 19.97 -1.94
C TRP A 387 8.12 20.21 -2.00
N LYS A 388 8.69 20.03 -3.19
CA LYS A 388 10.10 20.29 -3.48
C LYS A 388 10.24 20.95 -4.84
N GLU A 389 11.16 21.91 -4.92
CA GLU A 389 11.54 22.54 -6.19
C GLU A 389 12.53 21.66 -6.96
N TYR A 390 12.30 21.55 -8.26
CA TYR A 390 13.07 20.75 -9.19
C TYR A 390 13.55 21.63 -10.35
N GLU A 391 14.79 21.43 -10.77
CA GLU A 391 15.40 22.11 -11.92
C GLU A 391 16.26 21.12 -12.70
N PHE A 392 16.00 20.99 -14.00
CA PHE A 392 16.72 20.09 -14.90
C PHE A 392 16.96 20.77 -16.23
N LYS A 393 17.96 20.29 -16.98
CA LYS A 393 18.33 20.80 -18.29
C LYS A 393 18.40 19.70 -19.32
N THR A 394 18.08 20.02 -20.57
CA THR A 394 18.28 19.13 -21.72
C THR A 394 18.51 19.97 -22.99
N THR A 395 19.11 19.37 -24.01
CA THR A 395 19.33 20.02 -25.31
C THR A 395 18.44 19.39 -26.35
N ALA A 396 17.63 20.21 -27.03
CA ALA A 396 16.81 19.74 -28.14
C ALA A 396 17.73 19.34 -29.30
N SER A 397 17.74 18.06 -29.66
CA SER A 397 18.63 17.54 -30.73
C SER A 397 18.01 17.64 -32.13
N LYS A 398 16.77 18.13 -32.23
CA LYS A 398 16.01 18.34 -33.46
C LYS A 398 15.01 19.49 -33.29
N ALA A 399 14.65 20.17 -34.38
CA ALA A 399 13.68 21.28 -34.40
C ALA A 399 12.21 20.81 -34.47
N ASP A 400 11.91 19.58 -34.06
CA ASP A 400 10.59 18.94 -34.08
C ASP A 400 10.03 18.70 -32.67
N ARG A 401 10.75 19.10 -31.62
CA ARG A 401 10.36 18.94 -30.22
C ARG A 401 9.21 19.89 -29.91
N ASN A 402 8.00 19.37 -29.96
CA ASN A 402 6.75 20.14 -29.90
C ASN A 402 5.86 19.75 -28.70
N ALA A 403 6.35 18.94 -27.78
CA ALA A 403 5.67 18.62 -26.53
C ALA A 403 6.65 18.50 -25.35
N LEU A 404 6.19 18.90 -24.16
CA LEU A 404 6.75 18.46 -22.88
C LEU A 404 5.92 17.27 -22.39
N VAL A 405 6.58 16.15 -22.06
CA VAL A 405 5.94 14.91 -21.60
C VAL A 405 6.51 14.52 -20.23
N ILE A 406 5.64 14.14 -19.30
CA ILE A 406 6.01 13.55 -18.02
C ILE A 406 5.45 12.13 -17.95
N SER A 407 6.35 11.16 -17.86
CA SER A 407 6.07 9.73 -17.77
C SER A 407 6.11 9.25 -16.31
N PHE A 408 5.08 8.54 -15.90
CA PHE A 408 4.84 8.14 -14.50
C PHE A 408 4.24 6.74 -14.34
N GLY A 409 4.32 5.88 -15.38
CA GLY A 409 3.74 4.54 -15.36
C GLY A 409 4.27 3.63 -14.24
N ASP A 410 5.52 3.80 -13.81
CA ASP A 410 6.13 3.06 -12.71
C ASP A 410 5.92 3.71 -11.33
N TYR A 411 5.26 4.87 -11.27
CA TYR A 411 4.89 5.54 -10.04
C TYR A 411 3.43 5.21 -9.69
N VAL A 412 3.16 4.50 -8.59
CA VAL A 412 1.79 4.21 -8.12
C VAL A 412 1.38 5.23 -7.07
N GLY A 413 0.36 6.01 -7.38
CA GLY A 413 -0.08 7.12 -6.52
C GLY A 413 -0.37 8.39 -7.30
N THR A 414 -0.54 9.49 -6.57
CA THR A 414 -0.82 10.82 -7.11
C THR A 414 0.43 11.68 -7.09
N VAL A 415 0.81 12.25 -8.22
CA VAL A 415 1.77 13.34 -8.32
C VAL A 415 1.01 14.64 -8.43
N THR A 416 1.43 15.65 -7.69
CA THR A 416 0.91 17.03 -7.79
C THR A 416 2.07 17.95 -8.20
N ILE A 417 1.89 18.72 -9.27
CA ILE A 417 2.89 19.65 -9.81
C ILE A 417 2.34 21.07 -9.88
N ASP A 418 3.22 22.05 -9.73
CA ASP A 418 2.89 23.47 -9.75
C ASP A 418 4.05 24.32 -10.29
N ASN A 419 3.76 25.54 -10.74
CA ASN A 419 4.71 26.54 -11.24
C ASN A 419 5.69 26.00 -12.31
N VAL A 420 5.16 25.33 -13.35
CA VAL A 420 5.96 24.65 -14.38
C VAL A 420 6.58 25.64 -15.38
N LYS A 421 7.90 25.70 -15.46
CA LYS A 421 8.63 26.59 -16.37
C LYS A 421 9.50 25.79 -17.31
N LEU A 422 9.34 26.01 -18.62
CA LEU A 422 10.28 25.55 -19.63
C LEU A 422 10.87 26.77 -20.33
N MET A 423 12.17 26.99 -20.22
CA MET A 423 12.84 28.21 -20.70
C MET A 423 14.06 27.85 -21.54
N ALA A 424 14.28 28.59 -22.63
CA ALA A 424 15.50 28.46 -23.44
C ALA A 424 16.71 29.07 -22.71
N SER A 425 17.93 28.62 -23.02
CA SER A 425 19.14 29.08 -22.35
C SER A 425 19.47 30.57 -22.56
N ASP A 426 18.95 31.19 -23.61
CA ASP A 426 19.19 32.60 -24.00
C ASP A 426 17.99 33.52 -23.73
N GLY A 427 16.95 33.01 -23.05
CA GLY A 427 15.72 33.77 -22.79
C GLY A 427 15.09 33.46 -21.43
N ASN A 428 14.34 34.42 -20.89
CA ASN A 428 13.64 34.29 -19.61
C ASN A 428 12.11 34.08 -19.77
N VAL A 429 11.67 33.73 -20.97
CA VAL A 429 10.25 33.51 -21.28
C VAL A 429 9.89 32.07 -20.96
N ASN A 430 8.84 31.87 -20.17
CA ASN A 430 8.24 30.56 -19.95
C ASN A 430 7.46 30.12 -21.19
N LEU A 431 7.79 28.97 -21.76
CA LEU A 431 7.12 28.38 -22.92
C LEU A 431 5.83 27.62 -22.56
N ILE A 432 5.53 27.47 -21.26
CA ILE A 432 4.29 26.88 -20.76
C ILE A 432 3.36 28.00 -20.31
N ALA A 433 2.18 28.10 -20.91
CA ALA A 433 1.15 29.05 -20.50
C ALA A 433 0.33 28.50 -19.32
N ASN A 434 -0.23 29.39 -18.48
CA ASN A 434 -1.02 29.05 -17.29
C ASN A 434 -0.36 27.99 -16.41
N SER A 435 0.96 28.09 -16.26
CA SER A 435 1.78 27.06 -15.65
C SER A 435 1.77 27.01 -14.13
N ASP A 436 1.14 28.00 -13.52
CA ASP A 436 0.80 28.11 -12.10
C ASP A 436 -0.64 27.63 -11.81
N PHE A 437 -1.39 27.21 -12.85
CA PHE A 437 -2.72 26.58 -12.78
C PHE A 437 -3.84 27.41 -12.14
N GLU A 438 -3.58 28.65 -11.73
CA GLU A 438 -4.53 29.52 -11.02
C GLU A 438 -5.79 29.82 -11.82
N ASN A 439 -5.67 29.93 -13.14
CA ASN A 439 -6.78 30.23 -14.03
C ASN A 439 -7.46 28.96 -14.57
N ASN A 440 -6.69 28.02 -15.10
CA ASN A 440 -7.13 26.72 -15.63
C ASN A 440 -5.91 25.80 -15.83
N ALA A 441 -6.15 24.60 -16.38
CA ALA A 441 -5.10 23.66 -16.78
C ALA A 441 -5.08 23.45 -18.31
N ASP A 442 -5.46 24.47 -19.08
CA ASP A 442 -5.56 24.36 -20.54
C ASP A 442 -4.20 24.04 -21.16
N GLY A 443 -4.22 23.23 -22.22
CA GLY A 443 -3.00 22.77 -22.90
C GLY A 443 -2.36 21.53 -22.27
N TRP A 444 -2.72 21.17 -21.02
CA TRP A 444 -2.30 19.93 -20.38
C TRP A 444 -3.27 18.78 -20.69
N GLY A 445 -2.72 17.62 -21.06
CA GLY A 445 -3.46 16.39 -21.34
C GLY A 445 -2.68 15.15 -20.93
N GLY A 446 -3.14 13.97 -21.33
CA GLY A 446 -2.41 12.73 -21.09
C GLY A 446 -3.24 11.46 -21.28
N TRP A 447 -2.60 10.30 -21.21
CA TRP A 447 -3.25 9.00 -21.42
C TRP A 447 -2.59 7.88 -20.60
N GLY A 448 -3.19 6.70 -20.67
CA GLY A 448 -2.56 5.44 -20.29
C GLY A 448 -2.89 4.92 -18.88
N ASN A 449 -2.84 3.59 -18.72
CA ASN A 449 -3.01 2.85 -17.47
C ASN A 449 -4.19 3.26 -16.56
N ASN A 450 -5.33 3.64 -17.15
CA ASN A 450 -6.50 4.14 -16.40
C ASN A 450 -6.17 5.30 -15.44
N SER A 451 -5.11 6.06 -15.73
CA SER A 451 -4.69 7.18 -14.89
C SER A 451 -5.65 8.36 -14.97
N THR A 452 -5.88 9.03 -13.85
CA THR A 452 -6.69 10.24 -13.75
C THR A 452 -5.80 11.47 -13.66
N ARG A 453 -6.30 12.64 -14.04
CA ARG A 453 -5.55 13.91 -13.98
C ARG A 453 -6.49 15.10 -13.98
N GLY A 454 -6.01 16.25 -13.57
CA GLY A 454 -6.77 17.49 -13.63
C GLY A 454 -6.19 18.57 -12.74
N ARG A 455 -6.94 19.67 -12.64
CA ARG A 455 -6.63 20.73 -11.68
C ARG A 455 -7.11 20.32 -10.28
N THR A 456 -6.31 20.62 -9.26
CA THR A 456 -6.66 20.38 -7.85
C THR A 456 -7.83 21.25 -7.40
N ALA A 457 -8.29 21.11 -6.15
CA ALA A 457 -9.17 22.10 -5.54
C ALA A 457 -8.37 23.35 -5.15
N GLN A 458 -9.10 24.45 -4.89
CA GLN A 458 -8.50 25.70 -4.40
C GLN A 458 -7.83 25.46 -3.03
N GLY A 459 -6.58 25.88 -2.88
CA GLY A 459 -5.76 25.75 -1.67
C GLY A 459 -4.85 24.52 -1.62
N GLU A 460 -4.88 23.66 -2.65
CA GLU A 460 -4.07 22.43 -2.71
C GLU A 460 -2.75 22.58 -3.49
N GLY A 461 -2.52 23.74 -4.11
CA GLY A 461 -1.28 24.10 -4.81
C GLY A 461 -0.12 24.49 -3.88
N TYR A 462 1.02 24.79 -4.50
CA TYR A 462 2.25 25.11 -3.79
C TYR A 462 2.11 26.41 -2.99
N GLY A 463 2.57 26.39 -1.74
CA GLY A 463 2.34 27.50 -0.79
C GLY A 463 1.02 27.42 -0.01
N GLY A 464 0.18 26.41 -0.25
CA GLY A 464 -1.00 26.09 0.57
C GLY A 464 -0.62 25.47 1.92
N ALA A 465 -1.59 25.38 2.83
CA ALA A 465 -1.38 24.85 4.17
C ALA A 465 -0.79 23.43 4.11
N GLN A 466 0.35 23.20 4.79
CA GLN A 466 1.02 21.90 4.77
C GLN A 466 0.43 21.00 5.84
N ASP A 467 -0.07 19.82 5.44
CA ASP A 467 -0.41 18.77 6.38
C ASP A 467 0.82 18.41 7.22
N GLN A 468 0.67 18.41 8.53
CA GLN A 468 1.70 17.86 9.40
C GLN A 468 1.52 16.34 9.42
N ILE A 469 2.51 15.63 8.89
CA ILE A 469 2.59 14.18 8.95
C ILE A 469 3.40 13.82 10.19
N ILE A 470 2.72 13.27 11.19
CA ILE A 470 3.36 12.75 12.40
C ILE A 470 3.50 11.24 12.25
N GLU A 471 4.72 10.82 11.94
CA GLU A 471 5.09 9.40 11.91
C GLU A 471 5.04 8.83 13.32
N LYS A 472 4.42 7.66 13.48
CA LYS A 472 4.50 6.90 14.73
C LYS A 472 5.92 6.36 14.90
N THR A 473 6.49 6.54 16.09
CA THR A 473 7.79 6.01 16.48
C THR A 473 7.78 4.48 16.47
N PRO A 474 8.95 3.81 16.34
CA PRO A 474 9.03 2.36 16.45
C PRO A 474 8.45 1.80 17.76
N ALA A 475 8.58 2.53 18.88
CA ALA A 475 8.03 2.12 20.18
C ALA A 475 6.49 2.17 20.22
N GLU A 476 5.88 3.21 19.64
CA GLU A 476 4.43 3.31 19.49
C GLU A 476 3.90 2.20 18.58
N LYS A 477 4.54 1.99 17.42
CA LYS A 477 4.17 0.90 16.49
C LYS A 477 4.25 -0.46 17.18
N LYS A 478 5.32 -0.74 17.93
CA LYS A 478 5.46 -1.97 18.71
C LYS A 478 4.30 -2.15 19.69
N THR A 479 3.98 -1.13 20.48
CA THR A 479 2.88 -1.18 21.47
C THR A 479 1.54 -1.48 20.79
N ILE A 480 1.20 -0.73 19.76
CA ILE A 480 -0.06 -0.87 19.00
C ILE A 480 -0.19 -2.26 18.38
N ILE A 481 0.88 -2.78 17.78
CA ILE A 481 0.87 -4.11 17.17
C ILE A 481 0.84 -5.22 18.23
N THR A 482 1.48 -5.05 19.39
CA THR A 482 1.36 -5.98 20.53
C THR A 482 -0.08 -6.04 21.05
N GLU A 483 -0.77 -4.90 21.15
CA GLU A 483 -2.18 -4.86 21.56
C GLU A 483 -3.09 -5.55 20.55
N ALA A 484 -2.87 -5.31 19.24
CA ALA A 484 -3.62 -6.00 18.18
C ALA A 484 -3.42 -7.52 18.24
N LEU A 485 -2.17 -7.98 18.43
CA LEU A 485 -1.85 -9.39 18.58
C LEU A 485 -2.52 -9.99 19.82
N THR A 486 -2.42 -9.30 20.96
CA THR A 486 -3.04 -9.71 22.23
C THR A 486 -4.54 -9.87 22.07
N LYS A 487 -5.21 -8.89 21.46
CA LYS A 487 -6.66 -8.91 21.22
C LYS A 487 -7.06 -10.11 20.35
N PHE A 488 -6.31 -10.38 19.29
CA PHE A 488 -6.57 -11.50 18.39
C PHE A 488 -6.41 -12.86 19.10
N ILE A 489 -5.24 -13.10 19.70
CA ILE A 489 -4.92 -14.38 20.35
C ILE A 489 -5.87 -14.66 21.51
N SER A 490 -6.06 -13.68 22.41
CA SER A 490 -6.95 -13.84 23.56
C SER A 490 -8.38 -14.19 23.12
N SER A 491 -8.94 -13.45 22.17
CA SER A 491 -10.32 -13.68 21.69
C SER A 491 -10.49 -15.04 21.02
N MET A 492 -9.53 -15.46 20.19
CA MET A 492 -9.54 -16.77 19.54
C MET A 492 -9.46 -17.90 20.58
N VAL A 493 -8.45 -17.85 21.44
CA VAL A 493 -8.19 -18.91 22.41
C VAL A 493 -9.32 -18.98 23.44
N ASP A 494 -9.79 -17.86 23.98
CA ASP A 494 -10.89 -17.83 24.95
C ASP A 494 -12.20 -18.40 24.39
N THR A 495 -12.49 -18.11 23.11
CA THR A 495 -13.69 -18.63 22.44
C THR A 495 -13.59 -20.14 22.21
N CYS A 496 -12.40 -20.64 21.91
CA CYS A 496 -12.18 -22.01 21.46
C CYS A 496 -11.79 -23.00 22.58
N LYS A 497 -11.28 -22.52 23.72
CA LYS A 497 -10.62 -23.35 24.75
C LYS A 497 -11.48 -24.44 25.36
N SER A 498 -12.80 -24.38 25.24
CA SER A 498 -13.69 -25.46 25.68
C SER A 498 -13.49 -26.73 24.83
N TYR A 499 -13.14 -26.58 23.55
CA TYR A 499 -13.12 -27.68 22.58
C TYR A 499 -11.76 -27.89 21.90
N VAL A 500 -11.07 -26.82 21.52
CA VAL A 500 -9.75 -26.90 20.86
C VAL A 500 -8.66 -27.08 21.92
N LYS A 501 -7.84 -28.12 21.79
CA LYS A 501 -6.80 -28.50 22.77
C LYS A 501 -5.38 -28.47 22.22
N ALA A 502 -5.20 -28.17 20.94
CA ALA A 502 -3.88 -27.99 20.34
C ALA A 502 -3.93 -26.90 19.27
N TRP A 503 -2.84 -26.15 19.14
CA TRP A 503 -2.76 -24.98 18.26
C TRP A 503 -1.42 -24.89 17.55
N ASP A 504 -1.44 -24.53 16.27
CA ASP A 504 -0.31 -23.87 15.64
C ASP A 504 -0.30 -22.40 16.07
N VAL A 505 0.56 -22.10 17.05
CA VAL A 505 0.69 -20.74 17.59
C VAL A 505 1.40 -19.84 16.59
N VAL A 506 2.49 -20.33 15.99
CA VAL A 506 3.25 -19.61 14.97
C VAL A 506 3.42 -20.51 13.76
N ASN A 507 3.00 -20.01 12.59
CA ASN A 507 3.14 -20.69 11.32
C ASN A 507 4.22 -20.01 10.46
N GLU A 508 5.06 -20.82 9.83
CA GLU A 508 6.06 -20.45 8.82
C GLU A 508 6.96 -19.27 9.18
N PRO A 509 7.61 -19.28 10.37
CA PRO A 509 8.46 -18.20 10.78
C PRO A 509 9.77 -18.12 9.97
N MET A 510 10.30 -19.25 9.46
CA MET A 510 11.66 -19.30 8.92
C MET A 510 11.74 -18.89 7.46
N ASP A 511 12.75 -18.09 7.11
CA ASP A 511 13.00 -17.66 5.75
C ASP A 511 13.57 -18.80 4.89
N ASP A 512 13.16 -18.89 3.62
CA ASP A 512 13.62 -19.98 2.74
C ASP A 512 15.02 -19.72 2.16
N GLY A 513 15.38 -18.45 1.93
CA GLY A 513 16.69 -18.07 1.40
C GLY A 513 17.75 -17.89 2.49
N SER A 514 17.33 -17.62 3.72
CA SER A 514 18.15 -17.49 4.92
C SER A 514 17.60 -18.38 6.05
N PRO A 515 17.84 -19.70 6.03
CA PRO A 515 17.12 -20.67 6.87
C PRO A 515 17.22 -20.52 8.40
N TYR A 516 18.14 -19.71 8.91
CA TYR A 516 18.28 -19.38 10.34
C TYR A 516 17.71 -18.00 10.72
N ASN A 517 17.19 -17.26 9.75
CA ASN A 517 16.54 -15.97 9.93
C ASN A 517 15.02 -16.12 9.83
N LEU A 518 14.31 -15.20 10.49
CA LEU A 518 12.86 -15.11 10.39
C LEU A 518 12.48 -14.36 9.12
N LYS A 519 11.30 -14.65 8.55
CA LYS A 519 10.77 -13.96 7.37
C LYS A 519 10.48 -12.49 7.67
N THR A 520 10.89 -11.58 6.79
CA THR A 520 10.66 -10.13 6.89
C THR A 520 10.00 -9.60 5.62
N GLY A 521 9.17 -8.57 5.76
CA GLY A 521 8.63 -7.81 4.63
C GLY A 521 9.52 -6.66 4.21
N VAL A 522 10.54 -6.33 5.01
CA VAL A 522 11.47 -5.23 4.73
C VAL A 522 12.22 -5.49 3.42
N GLY A 523 12.12 -4.54 2.49
CA GLY A 523 12.76 -4.62 1.17
C GLY A 523 11.98 -5.43 0.13
N LYS A 524 10.82 -6.00 0.48
CA LYS A 524 9.96 -6.71 -0.48
C LYS A 524 9.20 -5.69 -1.34
N THR A 525 9.41 -5.72 -2.65
CA THR A 525 8.77 -4.81 -3.61
C THR A 525 7.37 -5.25 -4.02
N ASN A 526 7.06 -6.54 -3.92
CA ASN A 526 5.76 -7.14 -4.27
C ASN A 526 5.15 -7.83 -3.04
N MET A 527 4.66 -7.05 -2.08
CA MET A 527 3.96 -7.56 -0.90
C MET A 527 2.49 -7.80 -1.22
N SER A 528 1.98 -8.99 -0.93
CA SER A 528 0.56 -9.32 -1.13
C SER A 528 -0.31 -8.54 -0.14
N SER A 529 -1.57 -8.27 -0.50
CA SER A 529 -2.49 -7.46 0.31
C SER A 529 -2.86 -8.07 1.66
N ASP A 530 -2.61 -9.36 1.86
CA ASP A 530 -2.85 -10.11 3.09
C ASP A 530 -1.56 -10.48 3.83
N GLU A 531 -0.42 -9.92 3.44
CA GLU A 531 0.86 -10.12 4.13
C GLU A 531 1.12 -9.06 5.19
N PHE A 532 1.49 -9.51 6.39
CA PHE A 532 1.97 -8.67 7.49
C PHE A 532 3.00 -9.43 8.34
N TYR A 533 4.21 -8.88 8.47
CA TYR A 533 5.32 -9.55 9.15
C TYR A 533 5.47 -9.07 10.59
N TRP A 534 4.96 -9.85 11.54
CA TRP A 534 4.99 -9.52 12.98
C TRP A 534 6.38 -9.19 13.51
N GLN A 535 7.43 -9.86 13.03
CA GLN A 535 8.80 -9.60 13.50
C GLN A 535 9.29 -8.18 13.17
N ASP A 536 8.77 -7.55 12.11
CA ASP A 536 9.28 -6.25 11.65
C ASP A 536 8.93 -5.13 12.65
N TYR A 537 7.95 -5.38 13.52
CA TYR A 537 7.49 -4.45 14.55
C TYR A 537 7.78 -4.96 15.97
N LEU A 538 7.69 -6.28 16.19
CA LEU A 538 7.83 -6.89 17.51
C LEU A 538 9.22 -7.52 17.74
N GLY A 539 10.03 -7.64 16.69
CA GLY A 539 11.31 -8.36 16.71
C GLY A 539 11.15 -9.87 16.83
N LYS A 540 12.26 -10.58 17.08
CA LYS A 540 12.27 -12.05 17.27
C LYS A 540 11.36 -12.52 18.41
N ASP A 541 11.04 -11.65 19.37
CA ASP A 541 10.19 -11.95 20.52
C ASP A 541 8.69 -12.05 20.19
N TYR A 542 8.25 -11.78 18.95
CA TYR A 542 6.83 -11.90 18.58
C TYR A 542 6.26 -13.29 18.87
N ALA A 543 7.02 -14.36 18.60
CA ALA A 543 6.62 -15.72 18.92
C ALA A 543 6.62 -15.96 20.43
N VAL A 544 7.59 -15.41 21.18
CA VAL A 544 7.62 -15.52 22.65
C VAL A 544 6.32 -14.98 23.24
N GLU A 545 5.89 -13.81 22.77
CA GLU A 545 4.64 -13.19 23.19
C GLU A 545 3.43 -14.04 22.81
N ALA A 546 3.36 -14.50 21.55
CA ALA A 546 2.27 -15.35 21.08
C ALA A 546 2.09 -16.64 21.90
N PHE A 547 3.19 -17.34 22.21
CA PHE A 547 3.16 -18.55 23.05
C PHE A 547 2.74 -18.24 24.50
N LYS A 548 3.18 -17.11 25.06
CA LYS A 548 2.75 -16.67 26.41
C LYS A 548 1.26 -16.35 26.45
N LEU A 549 0.76 -15.61 25.46
CA LEU A 549 -0.66 -15.27 25.33
C LEU A 549 -1.52 -16.52 25.14
N ALA A 550 -1.13 -17.41 24.23
CA ALA A 550 -1.85 -18.66 24.01
C ALA A 550 -1.89 -19.53 25.28
N ARG A 551 -0.79 -19.59 26.05
CA ARG A 551 -0.74 -20.28 27.34
C ARG A 551 -1.60 -19.61 28.41
N GLN A 552 -1.62 -18.28 28.45
CA GLN A 552 -2.37 -17.50 29.44
C GLN A 552 -3.87 -17.64 29.28
N HIS A 553 -4.36 -17.66 28.04
CA HIS A 553 -5.80 -17.73 27.74
C HIS A 553 -6.31 -19.17 27.56
N GLY A 554 -5.42 -20.10 27.18
CA GLY A 554 -5.72 -21.52 27.03
C GLY A 554 -5.79 -22.29 28.35
N ASN A 555 -6.01 -23.60 28.25
CA ASN A 555 -5.97 -24.49 29.41
C ASN A 555 -4.52 -24.97 29.67
N THR A 556 -4.24 -25.35 30.91
CA THR A 556 -2.92 -25.89 31.31
C THR A 556 -2.48 -27.09 30.47
N GLY A 557 -3.44 -27.91 30.01
CA GLY A 557 -3.18 -29.10 29.19
C GLY A 557 -3.16 -28.87 27.68
N ASP A 558 -3.41 -27.66 27.20
CA ASP A 558 -3.41 -27.39 25.76
C ASP A 558 -1.98 -27.49 25.19
N LEU A 559 -1.82 -28.05 24.00
CA LEU A 559 -0.53 -28.25 23.35
C LEU A 559 -0.26 -27.16 22.31
N LEU A 560 0.86 -26.48 22.44
CA LEU A 560 1.22 -25.35 21.58
C LEU A 560 2.37 -25.72 20.65
N PHE A 561 2.11 -25.61 19.34
CA PHE A 561 3.02 -25.98 18.27
C PHE A 561 3.56 -24.75 17.54
N ILE A 562 4.78 -24.89 17.02
CA ILE A 562 5.30 -24.07 15.92
C ILE A 562 5.31 -24.93 14.65
N ASN A 563 4.87 -24.39 13.52
CA ASN A 563 4.68 -25.15 12.28
C ASN A 563 5.44 -24.50 11.11
N ASP A 564 6.03 -25.28 10.21
CA ASP A 564 6.71 -24.76 9.01
C ASP A 564 6.81 -25.84 7.89
N TYR A 565 7.10 -25.41 6.66
CA TYR A 565 7.30 -26.24 5.47
C TYR A 565 8.76 -26.32 5.03
N ASN A 566 9.04 -27.22 4.08
CA ASN A 566 10.37 -27.49 3.51
C ASN A 566 11.40 -28.01 4.52
N LEU A 567 10.98 -28.45 5.71
CA LEU A 567 11.90 -28.98 6.73
C LEU A 567 12.49 -30.32 6.28
N GLU A 568 11.75 -31.07 5.48
CA GLU A 568 12.14 -32.31 4.81
C GLU A 568 12.99 -32.08 3.56
N TYR A 569 13.07 -30.84 3.07
CA TYR A 569 13.87 -30.46 1.91
C TYR A 569 15.20 -29.80 2.32
N SER A 570 15.15 -28.90 3.30
CA SER A 570 16.27 -28.11 3.80
C SER A 570 16.56 -28.43 5.27
N MET A 571 17.64 -29.16 5.51
CA MET A 571 18.05 -29.50 6.88
C MET A 571 18.47 -28.27 7.68
N ASP A 572 18.98 -27.23 7.00
CA ASP A 572 19.28 -25.96 7.64
C ASP A 572 18.02 -25.23 8.09
N LYS A 573 16.91 -25.30 7.33
CA LYS A 573 15.62 -24.73 7.77
C LYS A 573 15.05 -25.50 8.96
N CYS A 574 15.14 -26.84 8.94
CA CYS A 574 14.79 -27.68 10.09
C CYS A 574 15.59 -27.30 11.34
N LYS A 575 16.91 -27.14 11.23
CA LYS A 575 17.78 -26.72 12.35
C LYS A 575 17.47 -25.29 12.81
N GLY A 576 17.26 -24.38 11.87
CA GLY A 576 16.89 -22.99 12.16
C GLY A 576 15.58 -22.89 12.95
N LEU A 577 14.56 -23.67 12.59
CA LEU A 577 13.31 -23.75 13.35
C LEU A 577 13.54 -24.30 14.76
N ILE A 578 14.33 -25.38 14.90
CA ILE A 578 14.70 -25.95 16.20
C ILE A 578 15.44 -24.92 17.07
N ASP A 579 16.35 -24.13 16.48
CA ASP A 579 17.07 -23.08 17.19
C ASP A 579 16.16 -21.92 17.58
N TYR A 580 15.16 -21.59 16.75
CA TYR A 580 14.15 -20.62 17.12
C TYR A 580 13.25 -21.11 18.26
N VAL A 581 12.89 -22.40 18.29
CA VAL A 581 12.22 -23.01 19.45
C VAL A 581 13.05 -22.85 20.71
N LYS A 582 14.36 -23.17 20.68
CA LYS A 582 15.24 -22.97 21.84
C LYS A 582 15.29 -21.50 22.27
N TYR A 583 15.33 -20.58 21.31
CA TYR A 583 15.28 -19.14 21.60
C TYR A 583 13.98 -18.76 22.33
N ILE A 584 12.83 -19.19 21.82
CA ILE A 584 11.52 -18.93 22.44
C ILE A 584 11.50 -19.42 23.90
N GLU A 585 12.02 -20.62 24.13
CA GLU A 585 12.07 -21.22 25.46
C GLU A 585 13.06 -20.54 26.41
N SER A 586 14.21 -20.08 25.88
CA SER A 586 15.17 -19.28 26.65
C SER A 586 14.59 -17.95 27.17
N LYS A 587 13.49 -17.48 26.58
CA LYS A 587 12.75 -16.26 26.98
C LYS A 587 11.54 -16.55 27.87
N GLY A 588 11.40 -17.79 28.34
CA GLY A 588 10.39 -18.21 29.32
C GLY A 588 9.02 -18.56 28.72
N ALA A 589 8.88 -18.65 27.40
CA ALA A 589 7.73 -19.30 26.78
C ALA A 589 7.95 -20.82 26.70
N LYS A 590 6.90 -21.61 26.46
CA LYS A 590 7.01 -23.07 26.32
C LYS A 590 6.43 -23.51 24.98
N VAL A 591 7.24 -24.23 24.20
CA VAL A 591 6.81 -24.87 22.95
C VAL A 591 6.67 -26.37 23.23
N ASP A 592 5.46 -26.91 23.10
CA ASP A 592 5.19 -28.33 23.38
C ASP A 592 5.50 -29.21 22.17
N GLY A 593 5.35 -28.66 20.96
CA GLY A 593 5.50 -29.42 19.74
C GLY A 593 6.02 -28.65 18.53
N ILE A 594 6.48 -29.41 17.54
CA ILE A 594 6.92 -28.91 16.24
C ILE A 594 6.10 -29.61 15.16
N GLY A 595 5.44 -28.81 14.32
CA GLY A 595 4.75 -29.24 13.11
C GLY A 595 5.69 -29.21 11.91
N THR A 596 5.60 -30.23 11.06
CA THR A 596 6.17 -30.23 9.71
C THR A 596 5.04 -30.41 8.72
N GLN A 597 4.86 -29.43 7.81
CA GLN A 597 3.74 -29.42 6.87
C GLN A 597 3.79 -30.63 5.92
N MET A 598 4.99 -31.00 5.42
CA MET A 598 5.19 -32.13 4.50
C MET A 598 4.42 -32.01 3.17
N HIS A 599 4.45 -30.83 2.55
CA HIS A 599 3.96 -30.62 1.19
C HIS A 599 4.95 -31.17 0.14
N ILE A 600 4.87 -32.47 -0.16
CA ILE A 600 5.90 -33.17 -0.94
C ILE A 600 5.45 -33.57 -2.36
N SER A 601 6.28 -34.31 -3.08
CA SER A 601 5.92 -35.01 -4.31
C SER A 601 6.43 -36.46 -4.29
N THR A 602 5.99 -37.28 -5.24
CA THR A 602 6.47 -38.66 -5.40
C THR A 602 7.98 -38.77 -5.61
N THR A 603 8.64 -37.68 -6.01
CA THR A 603 10.08 -37.60 -6.24
C THR A 603 10.85 -36.94 -5.09
N SER A 604 10.18 -36.58 -3.98
CA SER A 604 10.85 -36.03 -2.80
C SER A 604 11.86 -37.01 -2.21
N ASP A 605 12.96 -36.46 -1.68
CA ASP A 605 14.08 -37.26 -1.16
C ASP A 605 13.70 -37.97 0.15
N LYS A 606 13.55 -39.29 0.06
CA LYS A 606 13.24 -40.18 1.18
C LYS A 606 14.26 -40.10 2.32
N GLN A 607 15.55 -39.97 2.00
CA GLN A 607 16.59 -39.88 3.02
C GLN A 607 16.45 -38.59 3.82
N LYS A 608 16.19 -37.46 3.17
CA LYS A 608 15.98 -36.19 3.87
C LYS A 608 14.72 -36.18 4.73
N ILE A 609 13.63 -36.85 4.31
CA ILE A 609 12.44 -37.05 5.15
C ILE A 609 12.81 -37.79 6.44
N ALA A 610 13.57 -38.88 6.34
CA ALA A 610 14.02 -39.63 7.51
C ALA A 610 15.00 -38.84 8.40
N GLU A 611 15.90 -38.05 7.79
CA GLU A 611 16.82 -37.17 8.51
C GLU A 611 16.06 -36.07 9.28
N MET A 612 15.09 -35.41 8.66
CA MET A 612 14.20 -34.45 9.32
C MET A 612 13.50 -35.08 10.51
N PHE A 613 12.87 -36.26 10.37
CA PHE A 613 12.23 -36.92 11.51
C PHE A 613 13.22 -37.24 12.63
N THR A 614 14.46 -37.59 12.30
CA THR A 614 15.51 -37.85 13.29
C THR A 614 15.88 -36.58 14.06
N LEU A 615 16.06 -35.45 13.36
CA LEU A 615 16.31 -34.14 13.97
C LEU A 615 15.16 -33.71 14.87
N LEU A 616 13.91 -33.86 14.40
CA LEU A 616 12.71 -33.53 15.16
C LEU A 616 12.54 -34.43 16.39
N ALA A 617 12.75 -35.73 16.28
CA ALA A 617 12.72 -36.66 17.41
C ALA A 617 13.71 -36.26 18.51
N ALA A 618 14.94 -35.88 18.13
CA ALA A 618 15.99 -35.48 19.07
C ALA A 618 15.65 -34.25 19.92
N THR A 619 14.64 -33.45 19.54
CA THR A 619 14.21 -32.28 20.33
C THR A 619 13.44 -32.65 21.61
N GLY A 620 12.93 -33.88 21.72
CA GLY A 620 12.04 -34.28 22.81
C GLY A 620 10.62 -33.69 22.73
N LYS A 621 10.31 -32.89 21.71
CA LYS A 621 9.00 -32.25 21.50
C LYS A 621 7.98 -33.21 20.90
N LYS A 622 6.69 -32.90 21.03
CA LYS A 622 5.64 -33.56 20.24
C LYS A 622 5.83 -33.21 18.76
N ILE A 623 5.78 -34.19 17.88
CA ILE A 623 5.93 -34.00 16.43
C ILE A 623 4.58 -34.25 15.75
N LYS A 624 4.15 -33.30 14.93
CA LYS A 624 2.95 -33.42 14.09
C LYS A 624 3.37 -33.32 12.63
N VAL A 625 2.93 -34.26 11.80
CA VAL A 625 2.88 -34.01 10.35
C VAL A 625 1.57 -33.28 10.10
N SER A 626 1.63 -31.98 9.84
CA SER A 626 0.48 -31.07 9.98
C SER A 626 -0.35 -30.93 8.71
N GLU A 627 0.24 -31.11 7.53
CA GLU A 627 -0.40 -30.76 6.25
C GLU A 627 0.02 -31.72 5.12
N LEU A 628 0.09 -33.03 5.39
CA LEU A 628 0.59 -33.99 4.41
C LEU A 628 -0.30 -34.00 3.16
N ASP A 629 0.29 -33.60 2.05
CA ASP A 629 -0.20 -33.81 0.70
C ASP A 629 0.97 -34.10 -0.24
N MET A 630 0.65 -34.68 -1.40
CA MET A 630 1.69 -35.11 -2.32
C MET A 630 1.25 -35.07 -3.77
N GLY A 631 1.93 -34.25 -4.57
CA GLY A 631 1.78 -34.24 -6.02
C GLY A 631 2.61 -35.33 -6.70
N ILE A 632 2.43 -35.49 -8.01
CA ILE A 632 3.23 -36.40 -8.83
C ILE A 632 4.30 -35.59 -9.58
N GLY A 633 5.58 -35.92 -9.35
CA GLY A 633 6.72 -35.31 -10.03
C GLY A 633 6.66 -33.78 -10.05
N ASP A 634 6.95 -33.19 -11.21
CA ASP A 634 6.85 -31.75 -11.45
C ASP A 634 5.41 -31.30 -11.74
N LYS A 635 4.59 -31.27 -10.68
CA LYS A 635 3.21 -30.71 -10.68
C LYS A 635 2.28 -31.29 -11.75
N LYS A 636 2.42 -32.59 -12.04
CA LYS A 636 1.60 -33.31 -13.02
C LYS A 636 0.11 -33.18 -12.67
N LYS A 637 -0.73 -32.91 -13.67
CA LYS A 637 -2.18 -32.73 -13.48
C LYS A 637 -2.92 -34.06 -13.42
N THR A 638 -4.11 -34.05 -12.81
CA THR A 638 -4.94 -35.25 -12.62
C THR A 638 -5.21 -35.98 -13.92
N ALA A 639 -5.51 -35.25 -15.01
CA ALA A 639 -5.76 -35.84 -16.33
C ALA A 639 -4.54 -36.51 -16.98
N GLN A 640 -3.33 -36.28 -16.44
CA GLN A 640 -2.07 -36.79 -16.98
C GLN A 640 -1.51 -37.96 -16.13
N ALA A 641 -2.10 -38.25 -14.98
CA ALA A 641 -1.60 -39.26 -14.06
C ALA A 641 -1.88 -40.68 -14.56
N THR A 642 -0.86 -41.55 -14.50
CA THR A 642 -0.95 -42.97 -14.86
C THR A 642 -1.16 -43.85 -13.63
N ALA A 643 -1.43 -45.14 -13.85
CA ALA A 643 -1.54 -46.11 -12.76
C ALA A 643 -0.22 -46.23 -11.96
N GLU A 644 0.92 -46.18 -12.63
CA GLU A 644 2.25 -46.19 -12.01
C GLU A 644 2.48 -44.95 -11.14
N ASP A 645 2.01 -43.79 -11.60
CA ASP A 645 2.11 -42.57 -10.82
C ASP A 645 1.30 -42.67 -9.50
N TYR A 646 0.07 -43.20 -9.57
CA TYR A 646 -0.77 -43.41 -8.39
C TYR A 646 -0.18 -44.47 -7.45
N GLN A 647 0.46 -45.50 -7.99
CA GLN A 647 1.17 -46.48 -7.16
C GLN A 647 2.39 -45.84 -6.47
N ALA A 648 3.19 -45.03 -7.17
CA ALA A 648 4.30 -44.29 -6.57
C ALA A 648 3.83 -43.33 -5.47
N GLN A 649 2.67 -42.70 -5.64
CA GLN A 649 2.02 -41.89 -4.60
C GLN A 649 1.66 -42.74 -3.38
N ALA A 650 1.05 -43.92 -3.57
CA ALA A 650 0.73 -44.84 -2.49
C ALA A 650 1.97 -45.29 -1.71
N ASP A 651 3.03 -45.66 -2.43
CA ASP A 651 4.29 -46.11 -1.83
C ASP A 651 4.97 -45.01 -1.02
N MET A 652 4.91 -43.77 -1.48
CA MET A 652 5.49 -42.63 -0.75
C MET A 652 4.64 -42.26 0.48
N TYR A 653 3.31 -42.28 0.41
CA TYR A 653 2.45 -42.10 1.59
C TYR A 653 2.77 -43.13 2.66
N LYS A 654 2.88 -44.40 2.24
CA LYS A 654 3.26 -45.49 3.12
C LYS A 654 4.64 -45.26 3.75
N TYR A 655 5.63 -44.89 2.93
CA TYR A 655 6.99 -44.60 3.40
C TYR A 655 7.02 -43.52 4.48
N VAL A 656 6.35 -42.38 4.25
CA VAL A 656 6.32 -41.25 5.21
C VAL A 656 5.70 -41.68 6.54
N ILE A 657 4.54 -42.35 6.49
CA ILE A 657 3.83 -42.79 7.70
C ILE A 657 4.65 -43.85 8.45
N ASP A 658 5.20 -44.85 7.74
CA ASP A 658 6.07 -45.86 8.36
C ASP A 658 7.28 -45.22 9.04
N LYS A 659 7.95 -44.25 8.38
CA LYS A 659 9.11 -43.57 8.96
C LYS A 659 8.76 -42.69 10.14
N TYR A 660 7.60 -42.05 10.14
CA TYR A 660 7.12 -41.32 11.31
C TYR A 660 6.96 -42.27 12.52
N PHE A 661 6.32 -43.42 12.34
CA PHE A 661 6.17 -44.41 13.43
C PHE A 661 7.48 -45.14 13.79
N GLU A 662 8.43 -45.26 12.87
CA GLU A 662 9.74 -45.87 13.12
C GLU A 662 10.65 -44.92 13.93
N ILE A 663 10.72 -43.65 13.55
CA ILE A 663 11.73 -42.70 14.03
C ILE A 663 11.22 -41.87 15.21
N ILE A 664 9.97 -41.40 15.17
CA ILE A 664 9.43 -40.55 16.25
C ILE A 664 9.04 -41.46 17.43
N PRO A 665 9.53 -41.24 18.66
CA PRO A 665 9.15 -42.02 19.83
C PRO A 665 7.65 -41.92 20.16
N ALA A 666 7.06 -42.99 20.68
CA ALA A 666 5.59 -43.07 20.89
C ALA A 666 5.03 -41.90 21.72
N ASN A 667 5.72 -41.47 22.78
CA ASN A 667 5.33 -40.33 23.61
C ASN A 667 5.50 -38.96 22.92
N GLN A 668 6.19 -38.88 21.79
CA GLN A 668 6.35 -37.67 20.97
C GLN A 668 5.37 -37.62 19.79
N ARG A 669 4.65 -38.70 19.48
CA ARG A 669 3.73 -38.72 18.33
C ARG A 669 2.44 -37.97 18.65
N TYR A 670 2.25 -36.78 18.06
CA TYR A 670 0.96 -36.09 18.13
C TYR A 670 -0.01 -36.63 17.09
N GLY A 671 0.40 -36.69 15.83
CA GLY A 671 -0.55 -36.98 14.75
C GLY A 671 -0.02 -36.72 13.35
N ILE A 672 -0.82 -37.17 12.38
CA ILE A 672 -0.65 -36.88 10.95
C ILE A 672 -1.98 -36.35 10.42
N THR A 673 -1.95 -35.20 9.76
CA THR A 673 -3.10 -34.60 9.09
C THR A 673 -2.92 -34.65 7.58
N ILE A 674 -3.93 -35.13 6.87
CA ILE A 674 -4.00 -35.11 5.40
C ILE A 674 -4.58 -33.76 4.96
N TRP A 675 -3.82 -32.94 4.25
CA TRP A 675 -4.23 -31.57 3.91
C TRP A 675 -5.29 -31.51 2.82
N SER A 676 -5.29 -32.48 1.91
CA SER A 676 -6.29 -32.56 0.84
C SER A 676 -6.91 -33.95 0.83
N PRO A 677 -8.13 -34.12 1.36
CA PRO A 677 -8.83 -35.39 1.24
C PRO A 677 -9.04 -35.77 -0.24
N THR A 678 -9.51 -34.83 -1.06
CA THR A 678 -9.71 -35.03 -2.50
C THR A 678 -8.60 -34.40 -3.33
N ASP A 679 -8.50 -34.83 -4.60
CA ASP A 679 -7.69 -34.13 -5.60
C ASP A 679 -8.08 -32.65 -5.71
N SER A 680 -7.11 -31.82 -6.11
CA SER A 680 -7.27 -30.36 -6.12
C SER A 680 -8.05 -29.90 -7.36
N PRO A 681 -9.02 -28.98 -7.22
CA PRO A 681 -9.73 -28.43 -8.38
C PRO A 681 -8.82 -27.51 -9.20
N ASP A 682 -9.15 -27.33 -10.49
CA ASP A 682 -8.36 -26.52 -11.43
C ASP A 682 -8.29 -25.03 -11.04
N ASN A 683 -9.25 -24.53 -10.28
CA ASN A 683 -9.29 -23.15 -9.79
C ASN A 683 -8.78 -22.98 -8.35
N SER A 684 -8.18 -24.02 -7.76
CA SER A 684 -7.62 -23.94 -6.40
C SER A 684 -6.46 -22.95 -6.35
N SER A 685 -6.36 -22.19 -5.25
CA SER A 685 -5.14 -21.43 -4.95
C SER A 685 -3.98 -22.34 -4.51
N TRP A 686 -4.27 -23.59 -4.15
CA TRP A 686 -3.29 -24.58 -3.70
C TRP A 686 -3.24 -25.78 -4.65
N ARG A 687 -2.08 -25.98 -5.30
CA ARG A 687 -1.80 -27.12 -6.21
C ARG A 687 -2.91 -27.40 -7.23
N ALA A 688 -3.37 -26.33 -7.90
CA ALA A 688 -4.48 -26.36 -8.86
C ALA A 688 -4.43 -27.55 -9.83
N GLY A 689 -5.49 -28.36 -9.87
CA GLY A 689 -5.65 -29.49 -10.80
C GLY A 689 -4.71 -30.69 -10.55
N GLU A 690 -3.91 -30.69 -9.48
CA GLU A 690 -3.01 -31.79 -9.14
C GLU A 690 -3.75 -32.93 -8.38
N PRO A 691 -3.37 -34.20 -8.61
CA PRO A 691 -4.02 -35.36 -8.01
C PRO A 691 -3.48 -35.66 -6.61
N ILE A 692 -3.65 -34.73 -5.68
CA ILE A 692 -3.03 -34.75 -4.34
C ILE A 692 -3.82 -35.51 -3.26
N GLY A 693 -5.07 -35.88 -3.54
CA GLY A 693 -5.98 -36.47 -2.57
C GLY A 693 -5.80 -37.97 -2.37
N LEU A 694 -6.41 -38.49 -1.30
CA LEU A 694 -6.65 -39.93 -1.14
C LEU A 694 -7.89 -40.39 -1.92
N TRP A 695 -8.76 -39.44 -2.27
CA TRP A 695 -9.93 -39.64 -3.11
C TRP A 695 -9.87 -38.76 -4.36
N THR A 696 -10.57 -39.19 -5.42
CA THR A 696 -10.79 -38.34 -6.59
C THR A 696 -11.73 -37.18 -6.25
N LEU A 697 -11.52 -36.05 -6.92
CA LEU A 697 -12.43 -34.91 -6.84
C LEU A 697 -13.80 -35.26 -7.47
N GLY A 698 -14.88 -34.80 -6.85
CA GLY A 698 -16.26 -34.93 -7.35
C GLY A 698 -16.93 -36.26 -7.03
N ASN A 699 -16.32 -37.38 -7.42
CA ASN A 699 -16.89 -38.72 -7.22
C ASN A 699 -16.49 -39.38 -5.89
N TYR A 700 -15.47 -38.85 -5.21
CA TYR A 700 -14.96 -39.39 -3.95
C TYR A 700 -14.58 -40.88 -4.06
N THR A 701 -14.04 -41.27 -5.22
CA THR A 701 -13.53 -42.63 -5.45
C THR A 701 -12.17 -42.76 -4.77
N ARG A 702 -11.96 -43.83 -4.01
CA ARG A 702 -10.67 -44.06 -3.35
C ARG A 702 -9.58 -44.33 -4.37
N LYS A 703 -8.41 -43.73 -4.15
CA LYS A 703 -7.21 -43.91 -4.97
C LYS A 703 -6.27 -44.95 -4.34
N PRO A 704 -5.28 -45.48 -5.08
CA PRO A 704 -4.20 -46.29 -4.50
C PRO A 704 -3.51 -45.63 -3.30
N ALA A 705 -3.43 -44.30 -3.25
CA ALA A 705 -2.96 -43.57 -2.08
C ALA A 705 -3.71 -43.91 -0.78
N TYR A 706 -5.03 -44.13 -0.85
CA TYR A 706 -5.84 -44.60 0.28
C TYR A 706 -5.34 -45.94 0.82
N VAL A 707 -5.01 -46.88 -0.08
CA VAL A 707 -4.46 -48.19 0.27
C VAL A 707 -3.10 -48.05 0.95
N GLY A 708 -2.21 -47.23 0.39
CA GLY A 708 -0.89 -46.97 0.96
C GLY A 708 -0.98 -46.42 2.39
N VAL A 709 -1.88 -45.48 2.63
CA VAL A 709 -2.16 -44.95 3.97
C VAL A 709 -2.73 -46.03 4.89
N ALA A 710 -3.76 -46.77 4.46
CA ALA A 710 -4.38 -47.81 5.27
C ALA A 710 -3.38 -48.90 5.72
N GLU A 711 -2.55 -49.40 4.80
CA GLU A 711 -1.53 -50.41 5.11
C GLU A 711 -0.37 -49.86 5.96
N ALA A 712 -0.12 -48.55 5.93
CA ALA A 712 0.86 -47.93 6.83
C ALA A 712 0.32 -47.73 8.25
N LEU A 713 -0.97 -47.45 8.40
CA LEU A 713 -1.64 -47.32 9.70
C LEU A 713 -1.90 -48.67 10.37
N LYS A 714 -2.01 -49.75 9.58
CA LYS A 714 -2.37 -51.08 10.04
C LYS A 714 -1.48 -51.59 11.16
N GLY A 715 -2.10 -51.81 12.33
CA GLY A 715 -1.43 -52.34 13.51
C GLY A 715 -0.48 -51.35 14.19
N LYS A 716 -0.53 -50.07 13.81
CA LYS A 716 0.22 -49.02 14.48
C LYS A 716 -0.44 -48.63 15.78
#